data_AF-A0A931XYA6-F1
#
_entry.id   AF-A0A931XYA6-F1
#
_cell.length_a   1.000
_cell.length_b   1.000
_cell.length_c   1.000
_cell.angle_alpha   90.00
_cell.angle_beta   90.00
_cell.angle_gamma   90.00
#
_symmetry.space_group_name_H-M   'P 1'
#
loop_
_entity.id
_entity.type
_entity.pdbx_description
1 polymer ?
#
loop_
_entity_poly.entity_id
_entity_poly.type
_entity_poly.pdbx_seq_one_letter_code
_entity_poly.pdbx_strand_id
1 'polypeptide(L)'
;MALWAWGCAGGEDAVDGVLPTTDGSVVVDTSGGGGGETSVVPEEDSSFNLDGSSCKPKTCAELDADCGPVADGCGGLVDCGPTTCPKAGEICGGGGPSKCGVADTGCKPKTCIELDANCGKQGDGCGNLIDCGTCTGTDTCGAVTPNKCGTPPKPPCTPKTCTEMAYNCGPVADGCGGLVNCGSCTTGTCGGGGKPNVCGTSTSPCVKKTCADWGADCGQVSDGCGGLTASCGTCTGGNICGGGGVASKCGGAPPPCTPKTCTELGANCGQVSDGCGGLTVNCGTCPSGQTCGGAGVPSVCGGPPPCVKKTCADYPTGTCGQVSDGCGGLTADCGGCTSPAICGGGGVPSKCGGGGGTSCVNLECKQVTCSGGLTSSISGKVYDPAGVNPLYNVFVYIPNGTPTALSTGATCDKCASALSGYPLVQTVTDETGSFKLTNVPVGTDIPLVIQTGKWRRQVTITTRACMDTPIDKLKTSFPKKRSEGDIPQFAISTGSQDNLECLLRKIGIDDSEFVAPSDSGRVHMYTGFCDLVTTGIYTGTYTCPATTCPSGSVCESSGPNKGKCVIKTKVCGTNKISRTGYSATLPAAKSSLWNSVANLANYDAVLLDCEGGYGGEFGNEKTGFYKNMFDYAGMGGRVFAGHYHFAWVKDGPTPWPSLATWNLAADLASPTNGTVLTGFPKGLALSKWLVNVGASTTPGILSIQQAQHSIDAVDATRTTNWITAYSAKDVNKPPVTVPSAVQYFSFNAPVGVAADSQCGRVVVTDIHVDSTKSPSNDSSASAFPGRCGTGTTLTAQQKALEFMIFDLGSRVCDEKLPPPPPTCTKRTCAEQGIECGSAPDGCGGTLTCGTCPSGMVCGTGGKCAGTSCTPTTCAALGVECGSWSNGCGGILTCGTCTTGTCGGGGVPGKCGGATCTPKKCSDYGYECGSWADGCGTVLNCGTCTPPATCGGLGVTGKCGYSTCTKKTCAEMGVSCGMSGDGCGGTQDCGACDGGVPTCTPLTCGGRCGPQGDGCGGVLTCPACPGGTCTKTTCEAAGAECGSYPDGCGGLLDCGTCVAPKSCGAAGPNKCGTIG
;
A
#
# COMPACT_ATOMS: atom_id res chain seq x y z
N MET A 1 -36.40 66.38 37.28
CA MET A 1 -37.87 66.26 37.36
C MET A 1 -38.20 64.95 38.08
N ALA A 2 -39.40 64.81 38.64
CA ALA A 2 -39.87 63.63 39.39
C ALA A 2 -40.52 62.59 38.42
N LEU A 3 -40.96 61.35 38.73
CA LEU A 3 -41.19 60.51 39.92
C LEU A 3 -40.96 59.01 39.49
N TRP A 4 -40.46 58.08 40.32
CA TRP A 4 -41.19 56.97 41.03
C TRP A 4 -42.18 56.11 40.19
N ALA A 5 -42.40 54.79 40.42
CA ALA A 5 -41.69 53.72 41.17
C ALA A 5 -42.37 52.32 40.95
N TRP A 6 -41.69 51.22 41.39
CA TRP A 6 -42.19 49.82 41.61
C TRP A 6 -42.64 48.97 40.37
N GLY A 7 -42.60 47.63 40.38
CA GLY A 7 -41.91 46.65 41.26
C GLY A 7 -42.77 45.61 42.00
N CYS A 8 -42.74 44.32 41.59
CA CYS A 8 -43.14 43.08 42.31
C CYS A 8 -42.90 41.82 41.43
N ALA A 9 -42.80 40.56 41.90
CA ALA A 9 -42.21 39.93 43.12
C ALA A 9 -42.33 38.37 43.02
N GLY A 10 -41.45 37.61 43.70
CA GLY A 10 -41.47 36.14 43.85
C GLY A 10 -40.76 35.34 42.72
N GLY A 11 -40.22 34.13 42.94
CA GLY A 11 -40.16 33.31 44.16
C GLY A 11 -40.29 31.81 43.86
N GLU A 12 -39.85 30.82 44.67
CA GLU A 12 -38.93 30.70 45.83
C GLU A 12 -38.64 29.16 45.95
N ASP A 13 -37.53 28.61 46.49
CA ASP A 13 -36.27 29.18 47.03
C ASP A 13 -35.05 28.42 46.41
N ALA A 14 -34.06 27.69 47.01
CA ALA A 14 -33.71 27.28 48.38
C ALA A 14 -32.18 26.96 48.47
N VAL A 15 -31.58 26.96 49.68
CA VAL A 15 -30.12 26.76 49.93
C VAL A 15 -29.86 26.11 51.29
N ASP A 16 -28.75 25.35 51.46
CA ASP A 16 -27.82 25.46 52.62
C ASP A 16 -26.66 24.42 52.56
N GLY A 17 -25.45 24.70 53.07
CA GLY A 17 -24.99 25.98 53.64
C GLY A 17 -23.68 25.93 54.44
N VAL A 18 -23.48 26.96 55.27
CA VAL A 18 -22.51 27.11 56.38
C VAL A 18 -21.03 27.48 56.04
N LEU A 19 -20.50 28.37 56.88
CA LEU A 19 -19.21 29.11 56.89
C LEU A 19 -18.77 29.26 58.39
N PRO A 20 -17.67 29.94 58.81
CA PRO A 20 -16.40 30.37 58.18
C PRO A 20 -15.15 30.05 59.10
N THR A 21 -14.10 30.90 59.03
CA THR A 21 -12.97 31.17 59.98
C THR A 21 -11.61 30.48 59.69
N THR A 22 -10.44 31.14 59.84
CA THR A 22 -10.10 32.55 60.21
C THR A 22 -8.79 33.04 59.55
N ASP A 23 -8.60 34.36 59.48
CA ASP A 23 -7.39 35.06 58.99
C ASP A 23 -6.24 35.06 60.04
N GLY A 24 -5.00 35.33 59.60
CA GLY A 24 -3.76 35.10 60.38
C GLY A 24 -2.54 36.00 60.11
N SER A 25 -2.63 37.03 59.24
CA SER A 25 -1.71 38.20 59.15
C SER A 25 -0.19 38.04 58.95
N VAL A 26 0.37 38.74 57.95
CA VAL A 26 1.41 39.81 58.07
C VAL A 26 1.83 40.26 56.65
N VAL A 27 2.07 41.56 56.45
CA VAL A 27 2.44 42.15 55.15
C VAL A 27 3.61 43.14 55.31
N VAL A 28 4.70 42.93 54.56
CA VAL A 28 5.78 43.89 54.24
C VAL A 28 6.33 43.41 52.87
N ASP A 29 5.95 43.96 51.72
CA ASP A 29 6.23 45.30 51.16
C ASP A 29 7.72 45.55 50.83
N THR A 30 8.06 45.59 49.52
CA THR A 30 8.68 46.76 48.88
C THR A 30 8.83 46.59 47.35
N SER A 31 8.37 47.62 46.60
CA SER A 31 8.88 48.19 45.32
C SER A 31 9.87 47.36 44.45
N GLY A 32 9.79 47.30 43.11
CA GLY A 32 9.43 48.37 42.15
C GLY A 32 10.59 49.38 41.96
N GLY A 33 11.01 49.83 40.77
CA GLY A 33 10.68 49.43 39.40
C GLY A 33 11.14 50.50 38.39
N GLY A 34 11.69 50.10 37.24
CA GLY A 34 12.00 50.97 36.09
C GLY A 34 13.46 51.49 35.98
N GLY A 35 13.90 51.73 34.74
CA GLY A 35 15.23 52.23 34.37
C GLY A 35 15.75 51.51 33.10
N GLY A 36 15.95 52.24 32.00
CA GLY A 36 16.22 51.64 30.67
C GLY A 36 17.53 52.08 30.01
N GLU A 37 17.59 51.81 28.70
CA GLU A 37 18.55 52.29 27.68
C GLU A 37 19.96 51.66 27.58
N THR A 38 20.24 51.17 26.36
CA THR A 38 21.54 51.03 25.67
C THR A 38 22.62 50.05 26.18
N SER A 39 23.54 49.54 25.34
CA SER A 39 23.50 49.11 23.92
C SER A 39 24.89 48.58 23.54
N VAL A 40 25.06 47.28 23.30
CA VAL A 40 26.22 46.72 22.55
C VAL A 40 25.76 45.48 21.77
N VAL A 41 26.07 45.43 20.47
CA VAL A 41 25.95 44.25 19.59
C VAL A 41 27.35 43.66 19.38
N PRO A 42 27.49 42.33 19.18
CA PRO A 42 27.45 41.79 17.81
C PRO A 42 26.47 40.59 17.71
N GLU A 43 25.77 40.32 16.60
CA GLU A 43 26.14 40.17 15.17
C GLU A 43 27.06 38.98 14.86
N GLU A 44 26.52 38.11 13.98
CA GLU A 44 27.12 36.91 13.36
C GLU A 44 27.61 35.82 14.37
N ASP A 45 27.19 34.57 14.23
CA ASP A 45 27.38 33.74 13.03
C ASP A 45 26.21 32.73 12.87
N SER A 46 25.43 32.85 11.79
CA SER A 46 24.32 31.93 11.46
C SER A 46 24.63 31.02 10.27
N SER A 47 25.85 30.48 10.24
CA SER A 47 26.34 29.57 9.19
C SER A 47 25.77 28.14 9.31
N PHE A 48 24.47 27.97 9.01
CA PHE A 48 23.93 26.66 8.66
C PHE A 48 24.50 26.22 7.30
N ASN A 49 25.64 25.53 7.34
CA ASN A 49 26.36 25.14 6.14
C ASN A 49 25.56 24.15 5.28
N LEU A 50 25.35 24.49 4.01
CA LEU A 50 24.61 23.67 3.03
C LEU A 50 25.49 22.59 2.36
N ASP A 51 26.43 22.02 3.12
CA ASP A 51 27.24 20.86 2.71
C ASP A 51 26.70 19.58 3.37
N GLY A 52 26.18 18.66 2.57
CA GLY A 52 25.53 17.45 3.03
C GLY A 52 26.47 16.38 3.59
N SER A 53 26.92 16.53 4.85
CA SER A 53 27.62 15.46 5.58
C SER A 53 27.44 15.56 7.10
N SER A 54 26.93 14.48 7.71
CA SER A 54 26.74 14.23 9.16
C SER A 54 25.82 15.20 9.92
N CYS A 55 24.86 14.64 10.67
CA CYS A 55 24.21 15.35 11.77
C CYS A 55 25.21 15.43 12.94
N LYS A 56 25.40 16.62 13.53
CA LYS A 56 26.27 16.84 14.69
C LYS A 56 25.42 16.76 15.99
N PRO A 57 25.64 15.76 16.87
CA PRO A 57 24.99 15.69 18.18
C PRO A 57 25.14 16.99 18.96
N LYS A 58 24.04 17.48 19.54
CA LYS A 58 24.05 18.63 20.45
C LYS A 58 24.56 18.21 21.83
N THR A 59 25.36 19.07 22.44
CA THR A 59 25.76 18.96 23.84
C THR A 59 24.64 19.41 24.78
N CYS A 60 24.74 19.03 26.05
CA CYS A 60 23.76 19.40 27.09
C CYS A 60 23.61 20.93 27.28
N ALA A 61 24.68 21.70 27.06
CA ALA A 61 24.61 23.16 27.04
C ALA A 61 23.87 23.72 25.80
N GLU A 62 23.97 23.06 24.64
CA GLU A 62 23.21 23.39 23.42
C GLU A 62 21.75 22.86 23.46
N LEU A 63 21.41 22.05 24.47
CA LEU A 63 20.08 21.49 24.76
C LEU A 63 19.39 22.13 25.98
N ASP A 64 20.09 22.98 26.72
CA ASP A 64 19.63 23.57 27.99
C ASP A 64 19.18 22.50 29.00
N ALA A 65 20.04 21.51 29.28
CA ALA A 65 19.74 20.37 30.15
C ALA A 65 20.85 20.09 31.18
N ASP A 66 20.44 19.76 32.42
CA ASP A 66 21.31 19.66 33.60
C ASP A 66 21.38 18.23 34.19
N CYS A 67 20.51 17.32 33.74
CA CYS A 67 20.41 15.96 34.28
C CYS A 67 19.72 14.99 33.31
N GLY A 68 20.12 13.71 33.40
CA GLY A 68 19.49 12.60 32.70
C GLY A 68 19.79 12.53 31.19
N PRO A 69 19.34 11.44 30.52
CA PRO A 69 19.53 11.25 29.09
C PRO A 69 18.56 12.10 28.27
N VAL A 70 19.09 12.89 27.33
CA VAL A 70 18.35 13.81 26.45
C VAL A 70 18.63 13.48 24.98
N ALA A 71 17.63 13.61 24.11
CA ALA A 71 17.81 13.39 22.67
C ALA A 71 18.78 14.41 22.07
N ASP A 72 19.85 13.93 21.43
CA ASP A 72 20.94 14.76 20.90
C ASP A 72 20.61 15.54 19.61
N GLY A 73 19.41 15.35 19.07
CA GLY A 73 18.95 15.92 17.80
C GLY A 73 19.38 15.12 16.55
N CYS A 74 20.13 14.04 16.71
CA CYS A 74 20.66 13.20 15.64
C CYS A 74 20.30 11.71 15.76
N GLY A 75 19.47 11.34 16.75
CA GLY A 75 19.01 9.97 17.00
C GLY A 75 19.76 9.24 18.11
N GLY A 76 20.71 9.91 18.78
CA GLY A 76 21.35 9.44 19.99
C GLY A 76 20.72 10.04 21.26
N LEU A 77 21.23 9.58 22.41
CA LEU A 77 20.98 10.18 23.71
C LEU A 77 22.32 10.68 24.28
N VAL A 78 22.36 11.94 24.69
CA VAL A 78 23.45 12.51 25.49
C VAL A 78 23.03 12.52 26.96
N ASP A 79 23.87 11.98 27.84
CA ASP A 79 23.62 11.98 29.29
C ASP A 79 24.11 13.30 29.89
N CYS A 80 23.17 14.10 30.39
CA CYS A 80 23.42 15.45 30.88
C CYS A 80 23.66 15.56 32.37
N GLY A 81 23.61 14.44 33.10
CA GLY A 81 24.00 14.39 34.50
C GLY A 81 23.32 13.25 35.26
N PRO A 82 23.80 12.93 36.47
CA PRO A 82 23.18 11.89 37.29
C PRO A 82 21.68 12.15 37.50
N THR A 83 20.89 11.08 37.58
CA THR A 83 19.44 11.14 37.82
C THR A 83 19.06 11.75 39.18
N THR A 84 20.04 11.93 40.06
CA THR A 84 19.95 12.65 41.33
C THR A 84 20.66 14.00 41.24
N CYS A 85 19.96 15.10 41.53
CA CYS A 85 20.47 16.46 41.36
C CYS A 85 21.54 16.86 42.41
N PRO A 86 22.41 17.85 42.13
CA PRO A 86 23.52 18.22 43.01
C PRO A 86 23.14 18.79 44.38
N LYS A 87 21.90 19.29 44.56
CA LYS A 87 21.38 19.77 45.84
C LYS A 87 20.36 18.80 46.41
N ALA A 88 20.42 18.57 47.72
CA ALA A 88 19.46 17.72 48.42
C ALA A 88 18.04 18.31 48.32
N GLY A 89 17.09 17.51 47.80
CA GLY A 89 15.69 17.89 47.62
C GLY A 89 15.30 18.28 46.19
N GLU A 90 16.27 18.47 45.28
CA GLU A 90 16.00 18.60 43.85
C GLU A 90 15.95 17.22 43.17
N ILE A 91 15.07 17.05 42.18
CA ILE A 91 14.97 15.86 41.34
C ILE A 91 15.05 16.22 39.85
N CYS A 92 15.50 15.28 39.02
CA CYS A 92 15.59 15.52 37.59
C CYS A 92 14.18 15.61 36.97
N GLY A 93 13.93 16.66 36.20
CA GLY A 93 12.60 17.02 35.71
C GLY A 93 11.89 18.08 36.55
N GLY A 94 12.32 18.32 37.79
CA GLY A 94 11.72 19.31 38.69
C GLY A 94 12.01 20.77 38.31
N GLY A 95 12.99 21.02 37.43
CA GLY A 95 13.26 22.35 36.85
C GLY A 95 12.62 22.56 35.47
N GLY A 96 11.78 21.61 35.01
CA GLY A 96 11.43 21.43 33.60
C GLY A 96 12.13 20.21 32.99
N PRO A 97 11.85 19.86 31.72
CA PRO A 97 12.40 18.66 31.07
C PRO A 97 13.92 18.60 31.17
N SER A 98 14.44 17.52 31.74
CA SER A 98 15.89 17.28 31.92
C SER A 98 16.65 18.38 32.69
N LYS A 99 15.94 19.15 33.53
CA LYS A 99 16.50 20.14 34.45
C LYS A 99 16.32 19.77 35.92
N CYS A 100 17.28 20.19 36.73
CA CYS A 100 17.22 20.00 38.18
C CYS A 100 16.34 21.06 38.85
N GLY A 101 15.45 20.63 39.74
CA GLY A 101 14.60 21.53 40.51
C GLY A 101 13.74 20.79 41.53
N VAL A 102 12.98 21.55 42.32
CA VAL A 102 12.10 20.99 43.36
C VAL A 102 10.78 20.56 42.71
N ALA A 103 10.31 19.34 42.98
CA ALA A 103 9.04 18.85 42.44
C ALA A 103 7.86 19.69 42.94
N ASP A 104 7.06 20.25 42.02
CA ASP A 104 5.80 20.91 42.38
C ASP A 104 4.79 19.86 42.89
N THR A 105 4.40 20.00 44.15
CA THR A 105 3.43 19.13 44.83
C THR A 105 2.01 19.19 44.24
N GLY A 106 1.72 20.12 43.33
CA GLY A 106 0.47 20.18 42.55
C GLY A 106 0.57 19.57 41.14
N CYS A 107 1.71 19.04 40.74
CA CYS A 107 1.97 18.66 39.35
C CYS A 107 1.13 17.45 38.87
N LYS A 108 0.48 17.58 37.71
CA LYS A 108 -0.22 16.49 37.00
C LYS A 108 0.69 15.95 35.87
N PRO A 109 1.11 14.67 35.92
CA PRO A 109 1.93 14.06 34.87
C PRO A 109 1.32 14.24 33.47
N LYS A 110 2.12 14.76 32.54
CA LYS A 110 1.75 14.89 31.14
C LYS A 110 1.98 13.56 30.41
N THR A 111 1.05 13.20 29.54
CA THR A 111 1.22 12.06 28.61
C THR A 111 2.09 12.45 27.41
N CYS A 112 2.59 11.45 26.69
CA CYS A 112 3.34 11.66 25.43
C CYS A 112 2.58 12.52 24.41
N ILE A 113 1.25 12.42 24.36
CA ILE A 113 0.39 13.23 23.49
C ILE A 113 0.36 14.70 23.95
N GLU A 114 0.25 14.95 25.27
CA GLU A 114 0.34 16.31 25.86
C GLU A 114 1.76 16.90 25.80
N LEU A 115 2.78 16.09 25.49
CA LEU A 115 4.18 16.47 25.28
C LEU A 115 4.58 16.52 23.80
N ASP A 116 3.64 16.27 22.88
CA ASP A 116 3.85 16.22 21.43
C ASP A 116 4.99 15.26 21.01
N ALA A 117 5.11 14.13 21.72
CA ALA A 117 6.12 13.10 21.53
C ALA A 117 5.48 11.76 21.12
N ASN A 118 6.08 11.06 20.15
CA ASN A 118 5.66 9.72 19.73
C ASN A 118 6.81 8.70 19.67
N CYS A 119 7.97 9.05 20.25
CA CYS A 119 9.08 8.14 20.50
C CYS A 119 10.03 8.68 21.58
N GLY A 120 10.90 7.82 22.08
CA GLY A 120 11.94 8.18 23.03
C GLY A 120 11.41 8.38 24.45
N LYS A 121 12.32 8.65 25.39
CA LYS A 121 11.98 8.90 26.79
C LYS A 121 11.92 10.39 27.06
N GLN A 122 10.91 10.82 27.80
CA GLN A 122 10.66 12.22 28.12
C GLN A 122 10.26 12.38 29.59
N GLY A 123 10.58 13.52 30.19
CA GLY A 123 10.08 13.88 31.52
C GLY A 123 8.57 14.19 31.47
N ASP A 124 7.78 13.61 32.39
CA ASP A 124 6.34 13.86 32.53
C ASP A 124 6.01 15.29 33.04
N GLY A 125 7.03 16.07 33.39
CA GLY A 125 6.95 17.39 34.01
C GLY A 125 6.87 17.35 35.55
N CYS A 126 6.73 16.17 36.15
CA CYS A 126 6.51 15.96 37.58
C CYS A 126 7.58 15.05 38.24
N GLY A 127 8.66 14.74 37.53
CA GLY A 127 9.82 14.01 38.05
C GLY A 127 9.91 12.53 37.65
N ASN A 128 9.01 12.04 36.77
CA ASN A 128 9.10 10.69 36.22
C ASN A 128 9.53 10.73 34.74
N LEU A 129 10.19 9.67 34.28
CA LEU A 129 10.47 9.46 32.86
C LEU A 129 9.42 8.53 32.25
N ILE A 130 8.65 9.03 31.28
CA ILE A 130 7.75 8.21 30.46
C ILE A 130 8.47 7.77 29.18
N ASP A 131 8.12 6.60 28.68
CA ASP A 131 8.62 6.07 27.41
C ASP A 131 7.52 6.20 26.35
N CYS A 132 7.77 7.04 25.34
CA CYS A 132 6.84 7.33 24.26
C CYS A 132 6.99 6.38 23.07
N GLY A 133 7.82 5.34 23.19
CA GLY A 133 7.94 4.23 22.24
C GLY A 133 9.08 4.37 21.24
N THR A 134 9.05 3.49 20.23
CA THR A 134 10.09 3.38 19.20
C THR A 134 9.47 3.49 17.81
N CYS A 135 10.16 4.20 16.91
CA CYS A 135 9.72 4.35 15.53
C CYS A 135 9.71 3.02 14.76
N THR A 136 8.75 2.87 13.87
CA THR A 136 8.56 1.65 13.05
C THR A 136 8.90 1.94 11.58
N GLY A 137 9.82 1.17 11.00
CA GLY A 137 10.25 1.34 9.61
C GLY A 137 11.66 1.94 9.52
N THR A 138 11.84 2.91 8.62
CA THR A 138 13.12 3.64 8.42
C THR A 138 13.23 4.93 9.25
N ASP A 139 12.17 5.29 9.96
CA ASP A 139 12.06 6.51 10.74
C ASP A 139 12.94 6.45 11.98
N THR A 140 13.65 7.55 12.26
CA THR A 140 14.52 7.68 13.43
C THR A 140 13.92 8.67 14.42
N CYS A 141 14.00 8.35 15.71
CA CYS A 141 13.47 9.22 16.75
C CYS A 141 14.32 10.49 16.84
N GLY A 142 13.71 11.66 16.77
CA GLY A 142 14.39 12.96 16.78
C GLY A 142 14.82 13.50 15.41
N ALA A 143 14.64 12.75 14.31
CA ALA A 143 15.28 13.02 13.01
C ALA A 143 14.89 14.34 12.31
N VAL A 144 13.80 14.97 12.75
CA VAL A 144 13.32 16.29 12.26
C VAL A 144 12.87 17.18 13.42
N THR A 145 12.44 16.58 14.53
CA THR A 145 12.06 17.28 15.77
C THR A 145 12.30 16.31 16.94
N PRO A 146 12.87 16.75 18.08
CA PRO A 146 13.15 15.88 19.23
C PRO A 146 11.92 15.08 19.68
N ASN A 147 12.13 13.81 20.06
CA ASN A 147 11.09 12.88 20.53
C ASN A 147 9.91 12.65 19.56
N LYS A 148 10.08 13.00 18.28
CA LYS A 148 9.19 12.60 17.17
C LYS A 148 9.89 11.67 16.19
N CYS A 149 9.14 10.67 15.72
CA CYS A 149 9.53 9.87 14.57
C CYS A 149 9.46 10.70 13.29
N GLY A 150 10.50 10.55 12.46
CA GLY A 150 10.45 10.97 11.08
C GLY A 150 11.56 10.30 10.27
N THR A 151 11.40 10.30 8.95
CA THR A 151 12.52 10.07 8.04
C THR A 151 13.38 11.34 7.98
N PRO A 152 14.72 11.24 8.11
CA PRO A 152 15.58 12.39 7.83
C PRO A 152 15.43 12.76 6.34
N PRO A 153 15.33 14.05 5.96
CA PRO A 153 15.07 14.44 4.57
C PRO A 153 16.19 13.97 3.63
N LYS A 154 15.87 13.04 2.72
CA LYS A 154 16.76 12.66 1.63
C LYS A 154 16.51 13.58 0.43
N PRO A 155 17.37 14.56 0.12
CA PRO A 155 17.25 15.33 -1.12
C PRO A 155 17.45 14.43 -2.34
N PRO A 156 16.97 14.82 -3.53
CA PRO A 156 17.31 14.14 -4.77
C PRO A 156 18.82 14.21 -4.98
N CYS A 157 19.48 13.05 -4.96
CA CYS A 157 20.93 12.98 -5.09
C CYS A 157 21.32 12.84 -6.56
N THR A 158 22.03 13.84 -7.08
CA THR A 158 22.62 13.83 -8.42
C THR A 158 23.97 13.10 -8.37
N PRO A 159 24.15 11.97 -9.08
CA PRO A 159 25.43 11.25 -9.11
C PRO A 159 26.57 12.14 -9.59
N LYS A 160 27.60 12.33 -8.77
CA LYS A 160 28.78 13.11 -9.15
C LYS A 160 29.58 12.35 -10.21
N THR A 161 29.97 13.04 -11.28
CA THR A 161 30.85 12.47 -12.31
C THR A 161 32.31 12.49 -11.84
N CYS A 162 33.13 11.64 -12.46
CA CYS A 162 34.57 11.58 -12.25
C CYS A 162 35.26 12.95 -12.41
N THR A 163 34.85 13.72 -13.41
CA THR A 163 35.38 15.06 -13.69
C THR A 163 35.08 16.04 -12.56
N GLU A 164 33.85 16.04 -12.03
CA GLU A 164 33.43 16.91 -10.91
C GLU A 164 34.09 16.53 -9.58
N MET A 165 34.48 15.27 -9.42
CA MET A 165 35.25 14.79 -8.27
C MET A 165 36.78 14.89 -8.46
N ALA A 166 37.25 15.37 -9.62
CA ALA A 166 38.65 15.39 -10.03
C ALA A 166 39.36 14.01 -10.01
N TYR A 167 38.60 12.92 -10.17
CA TYR A 167 39.10 11.54 -10.22
C TYR A 167 39.26 11.08 -11.67
N ASN A 168 40.35 10.35 -11.95
CA ASN A 168 40.65 9.82 -13.29
C ASN A 168 41.10 8.35 -13.27
N CYS A 169 40.83 7.63 -12.18
CA CYS A 169 40.95 6.18 -12.14
C CYS A 169 40.12 5.51 -11.04
N GLY A 170 39.80 4.24 -11.29
CA GLY A 170 39.25 3.31 -10.33
C GLY A 170 37.75 3.48 -10.06
N PRO A 171 37.15 2.50 -9.37
CA PRO A 171 35.80 2.61 -8.83
C PRO A 171 35.75 3.68 -7.73
N VAL A 172 34.72 4.52 -7.74
CA VAL A 172 34.43 5.54 -6.71
C VAL A 172 32.92 5.66 -6.49
N ALA A 173 32.50 5.90 -5.25
CA ALA A 173 31.10 6.14 -4.94
C ALA A 173 30.66 7.49 -5.55
N ASP A 174 29.47 7.51 -6.17
CA ASP A 174 28.92 8.70 -6.83
C ASP A 174 28.27 9.73 -5.87
N GLY A 175 28.32 9.46 -4.56
CA GLY A 175 27.66 10.22 -3.51
C GLY A 175 26.21 9.81 -3.24
N CYS A 176 25.60 9.00 -4.10
CA CYS A 176 24.17 8.67 -4.10
C CYS A 176 23.86 7.19 -3.82
N GLY A 177 24.89 6.35 -3.74
CA GLY A 177 24.81 4.91 -3.52
C GLY A 177 25.10 4.07 -4.78
N GLY A 178 25.38 4.73 -5.91
CA GLY A 178 25.95 4.10 -7.08
C GLY A 178 27.48 4.15 -7.07
N LEU A 179 28.08 3.52 -8.09
CA LEU A 179 29.52 3.32 -8.18
C LEU A 179 29.98 3.64 -9.60
N VAL A 180 30.64 4.80 -9.76
CA VAL A 180 31.17 5.27 -11.04
C VAL A 180 32.62 4.79 -11.20
N ASN A 181 32.97 4.27 -12.38
CA ASN A 181 34.32 3.83 -12.67
C ASN A 181 35.04 4.90 -13.49
N CYS A 182 36.03 5.55 -12.89
CA CYS A 182 36.76 6.66 -13.49
C CYS A 182 37.92 6.24 -14.41
N GLY A 183 37.96 4.97 -14.81
CA GLY A 183 38.91 4.44 -15.79
C GLY A 183 40.15 3.81 -15.15
N SER A 184 41.21 3.67 -15.94
CA SER A 184 42.47 3.05 -15.52
C SER A 184 43.66 3.87 -16.01
N CYS A 185 44.73 3.89 -15.20
CA CYS A 185 45.92 4.68 -15.51
C CYS A 185 46.69 4.08 -16.68
N THR A 186 46.87 4.89 -17.74
CA THR A 186 47.75 4.54 -18.88
C THR A 186 49.23 4.58 -18.51
N THR A 187 49.60 5.40 -17.52
CA THR A 187 50.90 5.38 -16.84
C THR A 187 50.72 5.70 -15.36
N GLY A 188 51.59 5.14 -14.51
CA GLY A 188 51.49 5.26 -13.05
C GLY A 188 50.44 4.33 -12.42
N THR A 189 50.14 4.55 -11.15
CA THR A 189 49.20 3.74 -10.37
C THR A 189 48.07 4.62 -9.82
N CYS A 190 46.86 4.06 -9.70
CA CYS A 190 45.74 4.78 -9.12
C CYS A 190 46.01 5.05 -7.63
N GLY A 191 45.98 6.32 -7.21
CA GLY A 191 46.44 6.75 -5.88
C GLY A 191 47.93 7.10 -5.79
N GLY A 192 48.73 6.77 -6.81
CA GLY A 192 50.21 6.78 -6.76
C GLY A 192 50.89 8.15 -6.63
N GLY A 193 50.12 9.24 -6.64
CA GLY A 193 50.59 10.62 -6.43
C GLY A 193 50.21 11.23 -5.07
N GLY A 194 49.71 10.44 -4.11
CA GLY A 194 49.29 10.93 -2.78
C GLY A 194 47.87 11.52 -2.72
N LYS A 195 47.06 11.32 -3.77
CA LYS A 195 45.60 11.58 -3.77
C LYS A 195 44.85 10.32 -4.25
N PRO A 196 43.88 9.79 -3.49
CA PRO A 196 43.06 8.66 -3.92
C PRO A 196 42.36 8.90 -5.27
N ASN A 197 42.12 7.83 -6.02
CA ASN A 197 41.39 7.85 -7.31
C ASN A 197 41.93 8.82 -8.38
N VAL A 198 43.19 9.26 -8.22
CA VAL A 198 43.96 10.01 -9.23
C VAL A 198 45.22 9.21 -9.62
N CYS A 199 45.49 9.12 -10.92
CA CYS A 199 46.70 8.51 -11.46
C CYS A 199 47.93 9.35 -11.11
N GLY A 200 48.98 8.68 -10.59
CA GLY A 200 50.26 9.33 -10.34
C GLY A 200 51.42 8.35 -10.24
N THR A 201 52.63 8.90 -10.25
CA THR A 201 53.89 8.19 -10.04
C THR A 201 54.61 8.78 -8.83
N SER A 202 54.99 7.92 -7.88
CA SER A 202 55.67 8.36 -6.67
C SER A 202 57.12 8.77 -6.97
N THR A 203 57.46 10.01 -6.66
CA THR A 203 58.81 10.60 -6.81
C THR A 203 59.33 11.24 -5.52
N SER A 204 58.69 10.95 -4.38
CA SER A 204 59.10 11.42 -3.04
C SER A 204 58.78 10.33 -1.99
N PRO A 205 59.66 10.07 -1.02
CA PRO A 205 59.44 9.03 -0.01
C PRO A 205 58.23 9.37 0.87
N CYS A 206 57.22 8.50 0.83
CA CYS A 206 55.96 8.73 1.54
C CYS A 206 56.15 8.62 3.06
N VAL A 207 55.71 9.66 3.79
CA VAL A 207 55.70 9.70 5.25
C VAL A 207 54.47 8.96 5.75
N LYS A 208 54.68 7.85 6.45
CA LYS A 208 53.60 7.01 6.99
C LYS A 208 52.80 7.78 8.05
N LYS A 209 51.50 7.90 7.84
CA LYS A 209 50.55 8.38 8.84
C LYS A 209 50.40 7.37 9.98
N THR A 210 50.20 7.87 11.18
CA THR A 210 49.94 7.09 12.41
C THR A 210 48.43 6.99 12.69
N CYS A 211 48.08 6.22 13.72
CA CYS A 211 46.70 6.13 14.21
C CYS A 211 46.15 7.48 14.69
N ALA A 212 46.99 8.34 15.27
CA ALA A 212 46.57 9.69 15.69
C ALA A 212 46.25 10.59 14.48
N ASP A 213 47.02 10.49 13.39
CA ASP A 213 46.80 11.25 12.13
C ASP A 213 45.54 10.84 11.35
N TRP A 214 44.85 9.79 11.83
CA TRP A 214 43.57 9.28 11.34
C TRP A 214 42.48 9.28 12.42
N GLY A 215 42.78 9.63 13.67
CA GLY A 215 41.86 9.54 14.79
C GLY A 215 41.36 8.12 15.10
N ALA A 216 42.15 7.08 14.80
CA ALA A 216 41.78 5.68 15.04
C ALA A 216 42.14 5.23 16.46
N ASP A 217 41.18 4.61 17.16
CA ASP A 217 41.32 4.15 18.56
C ASP A 217 41.53 2.63 18.65
N CYS A 218 41.37 1.91 17.54
CA CYS A 218 41.48 0.46 17.48
C CYS A 218 41.74 -0.07 16.06
N GLY A 219 42.10 -1.35 15.94
CA GLY A 219 42.24 -2.03 14.65
C GLY A 219 43.52 -1.63 13.90
N GLN A 220 43.51 -1.65 12.57
CA GLN A 220 44.61 -1.15 11.72
C GLN A 220 44.03 -0.35 10.56
N VAL A 221 44.56 0.86 10.33
CA VAL A 221 44.24 1.73 9.20
C VAL A 221 45.39 1.82 8.20
N SER A 222 45.14 2.30 6.98
CA SER A 222 46.19 2.55 5.98
C SER A 222 47.22 3.54 6.49
N ASP A 223 48.50 3.30 6.23
CA ASP A 223 49.58 4.24 6.57
C ASP A 223 49.70 5.41 5.57
N GLY A 224 48.83 5.47 4.55
CA GLY A 224 48.86 6.48 3.48
C GLY A 224 49.91 6.21 2.40
N CYS A 225 50.73 5.18 2.56
CA CYS A 225 51.89 4.84 1.72
C CYS A 225 51.79 3.44 1.08
N GLY A 226 50.61 2.84 1.09
CA GLY A 226 50.35 1.49 0.56
C GLY A 226 50.56 0.35 1.57
N GLY A 227 50.83 0.66 2.84
CA GLY A 227 50.87 -0.29 3.94
C GLY A 227 49.75 -0.07 4.97
N LEU A 228 49.86 -0.76 6.10
CA LEU A 228 49.02 -0.58 7.28
C LEU A 228 49.83 0.00 8.44
N THR A 229 49.15 0.74 9.30
CA THR A 229 49.63 1.18 10.62
C THR A 229 49.89 0.01 11.57
N ALA A 230 50.73 0.22 12.58
CA ALA A 230 50.71 -0.61 13.78
C ALA A 230 49.33 -0.48 14.46
N SER A 231 48.86 -1.52 15.15
CA SER A 231 47.47 -1.53 15.62
C SER A 231 47.16 -0.39 16.59
N CYS A 232 46.06 0.31 16.32
CA CYS A 232 45.71 1.58 16.94
C CYS A 232 45.15 1.48 18.37
N GLY A 233 44.95 0.25 18.87
CA GLY A 233 44.43 -0.02 20.20
C GLY A 233 43.47 -1.21 20.21
N THR A 234 42.95 -1.51 21.40
CA THR A 234 41.90 -2.52 21.61
C THR A 234 40.83 -1.94 22.52
N CYS A 235 39.56 -2.11 22.14
CA CYS A 235 38.42 -1.54 22.84
C CYS A 235 38.20 -2.18 24.21
N THR A 236 38.01 -1.35 25.23
CA THR A 236 37.70 -1.78 26.61
C THR A 236 36.20 -1.67 26.91
N GLY A 237 35.73 -2.40 27.91
CA GLY A 237 34.36 -2.26 28.44
C GLY A 237 33.26 -2.90 27.58
N GLY A 238 33.58 -3.90 26.76
CA GLY A 238 32.59 -4.60 25.91
C GLY A 238 32.29 -3.91 24.57
N ASN A 239 32.94 -2.78 24.29
CA ASN A 239 32.92 -2.16 22.96
C ASN A 239 33.72 -3.00 21.95
N ILE A 240 33.30 -2.98 20.68
CA ILE A 240 33.99 -3.61 19.55
C ILE A 240 34.57 -2.55 18.61
N CYS A 241 35.60 -2.92 17.85
CA CYS A 241 36.21 -2.01 16.87
C CYS A 241 35.35 -1.93 15.59
N GLY A 242 34.97 -0.73 15.18
CA GLY A 242 33.88 -0.50 14.22
C GLY A 242 32.48 -0.45 14.85
N GLY A 243 32.36 -0.69 16.16
CA GLY A 243 31.10 -0.60 16.89
C GLY A 243 30.52 0.81 16.87
N GLY A 244 29.18 0.93 16.87
CA GLY A 244 28.50 2.21 16.64
C GLY A 244 28.58 2.73 15.19
N GLY A 245 29.17 1.98 14.26
CA GLY A 245 29.13 2.29 12.82
C GLY A 245 30.30 3.15 12.30
N VAL A 246 31.27 3.50 13.15
CA VAL A 246 32.45 4.28 12.74
C VAL A 246 33.69 3.38 12.69
N ALA A 247 34.27 3.19 11.51
CA ALA A 247 35.40 2.30 11.31
C ALA A 247 36.64 2.72 12.13
N SER A 248 37.33 1.75 12.73
CA SER A 248 38.52 1.96 13.58
C SER A 248 38.29 2.83 14.84
N LYS A 249 37.03 2.98 15.25
CA LYS A 249 36.59 3.54 16.55
C LYS A 249 35.93 2.44 17.40
N CYS A 250 35.87 2.66 18.72
CA CYS A 250 35.25 1.73 19.66
C CYS A 250 33.80 2.11 19.95
N GLY A 251 32.87 1.13 19.87
CA GLY A 251 31.47 1.34 20.25
C GLY A 251 30.72 0.03 20.56
N GLY A 252 29.49 0.16 21.06
CA GLY A 252 28.70 -0.96 21.62
C GLY A 252 28.20 -1.99 20.60
N ALA A 253 27.80 -3.17 21.10
CA ALA A 253 27.43 -4.34 20.31
C ALA A 253 26.05 -4.94 20.69
N PRO A 254 25.32 -5.58 19.75
CA PRO A 254 24.11 -6.37 20.01
C PRO A 254 24.35 -7.72 20.75
N PRO A 255 23.31 -8.52 21.08
CA PRO A 255 23.39 -9.65 22.02
C PRO A 255 24.27 -10.85 21.55
N PRO A 256 24.68 -11.74 22.48
CA PRO A 256 26.03 -12.29 22.45
C PRO A 256 26.24 -13.48 21.51
N CYS A 257 27.20 -13.33 20.60
CA CYS A 257 28.00 -14.44 20.11
C CYS A 257 29.14 -14.71 21.11
N THR A 258 29.51 -15.99 21.32
CA THR A 258 30.59 -16.37 22.25
C THR A 258 31.90 -16.61 21.50
N PRO A 259 32.94 -15.77 21.66
CA PRO A 259 34.21 -15.90 20.94
C PRO A 259 34.91 -17.23 21.23
N LYS A 260 35.32 -17.96 20.20
CA LYS A 260 36.15 -19.16 20.36
C LYS A 260 37.60 -18.82 20.68
N THR A 261 38.20 -19.59 21.57
CA THR A 261 39.61 -19.46 21.94
C THR A 261 40.55 -20.05 20.87
N CYS A 262 41.81 -19.64 20.89
CA CYS A 262 42.87 -20.21 20.04
C CYS A 262 42.95 -21.74 20.10
N THR A 263 42.76 -22.32 21.30
CA THR A 263 42.79 -23.78 21.51
C THR A 263 41.62 -24.49 20.85
N GLU A 264 40.41 -23.91 20.91
CA GLU A 264 39.21 -24.44 20.24
C GLU A 264 39.25 -24.27 18.71
N LEU A 265 40.10 -23.37 18.22
CA LEU A 265 40.34 -23.11 16.79
C LEU A 265 41.59 -23.83 16.25
N GLY A 266 42.36 -24.53 17.10
CA GLY A 266 43.60 -25.21 16.71
C GLY A 266 44.76 -24.29 16.35
N ALA A 267 44.66 -22.99 16.62
CA ALA A 267 45.68 -21.98 16.29
C ALA A 267 46.74 -21.86 17.40
N ASN A 268 48.02 -21.81 17.02
CA ASN A 268 49.13 -21.63 17.97
C ASN A 268 50.05 -20.43 17.61
N CYS A 269 49.63 -19.59 16.67
CA CYS A 269 50.27 -18.31 16.39
C CYS A 269 49.34 -17.31 15.71
N GLY A 270 49.67 -16.03 15.81
CA GLY A 270 48.96 -14.95 15.13
C GLY A 270 47.51 -14.79 15.60
N GLN A 271 46.71 -14.02 14.86
CA GLN A 271 45.30 -13.84 15.16
C GLN A 271 44.43 -14.60 14.15
N VAL A 272 43.47 -15.36 14.65
CA VAL A 272 42.38 -15.98 13.88
C VAL A 272 41.05 -15.35 14.25
N SER A 273 40.07 -15.36 13.34
CA SER A 273 38.72 -14.92 13.71
C SER A 273 38.11 -15.87 14.73
N ASP A 274 37.47 -15.28 15.75
CA ASP A 274 36.85 -15.99 16.87
C ASP A 274 35.48 -16.62 16.53
N GLY A 275 34.98 -16.40 15.31
CA GLY A 275 33.65 -16.83 14.85
C GLY A 275 32.52 -15.83 15.15
N CYS A 276 32.82 -14.70 15.78
CA CYS A 276 31.85 -13.68 16.21
C CYS A 276 32.08 -12.31 15.56
N GLY A 277 32.87 -12.25 14.48
CA GLY A 277 33.27 -11.00 13.82
C GLY A 277 34.48 -10.31 14.48
N GLY A 278 35.00 -10.87 15.57
CA GLY A 278 36.25 -10.44 16.19
C GLY A 278 37.46 -11.25 15.72
N LEU A 279 38.60 -10.93 16.33
CA LEU A 279 39.83 -11.69 16.26
C LEU A 279 40.21 -12.14 17.68
N THR A 280 40.64 -13.39 17.80
CA THR A 280 41.30 -13.91 18.98
C THR A 280 42.44 -13.00 19.48
N VAL A 281 42.63 -12.94 20.80
CA VAL A 281 43.88 -12.45 21.39
C VAL A 281 45.01 -13.34 20.86
N ASN A 282 46.05 -12.70 20.30
CA ASN A 282 47.12 -13.34 19.52
C ASN A 282 47.58 -14.69 20.10
N CYS A 283 47.33 -15.76 19.34
CA CYS A 283 47.49 -17.16 19.73
C CYS A 283 48.94 -17.62 19.91
N GLY A 284 49.91 -16.72 19.70
CA GLY A 284 51.32 -16.94 20.00
C GLY A 284 52.26 -16.36 18.94
N THR A 285 53.55 -16.38 19.25
CA THR A 285 54.63 -16.15 18.28
C THR A 285 55.39 -17.45 18.07
N CYS A 286 55.71 -17.78 16.82
CA CYS A 286 56.39 -19.03 16.50
C CYS A 286 57.82 -19.09 17.07
N PRO A 287 58.30 -20.29 17.45
CA PRO A 287 59.71 -20.51 17.79
C PRO A 287 60.65 -20.08 16.65
N SER A 288 61.87 -19.68 16.99
CA SER A 288 62.88 -19.25 16.02
C SER A 288 63.09 -20.31 14.92
N GLY A 289 63.06 -19.89 13.66
CA GLY A 289 63.12 -20.78 12.49
C GLY A 289 61.76 -21.24 11.95
N GLN A 290 60.64 -20.83 12.54
CA GLN A 290 59.29 -21.13 12.05
C GLN A 290 58.48 -19.87 11.73
N THR A 291 57.63 -19.94 10.71
CA THR A 291 56.66 -18.90 10.34
C THR A 291 55.23 -19.33 10.64
N CYS A 292 54.38 -18.36 10.95
CA CYS A 292 52.96 -18.61 11.21
C CYS A 292 52.23 -18.90 9.90
N GLY A 293 51.50 -20.02 9.84
CA GLY A 293 51.00 -20.61 8.59
C GLY A 293 52.01 -21.53 7.89
N GLY A 294 53.26 -21.61 8.37
CA GLY A 294 54.36 -22.35 7.73
C GLY A 294 54.21 -23.87 7.70
N ALA A 295 53.19 -24.42 8.39
CA ALA A 295 52.82 -25.84 8.32
C ALA A 295 51.87 -26.19 7.15
N GLY A 296 51.50 -25.21 6.31
CA GLY A 296 50.48 -25.39 5.26
C GLY A 296 49.03 -25.29 5.77
N VAL A 297 48.85 -24.97 7.05
CA VAL A 297 47.56 -24.70 7.71
C VAL A 297 47.62 -23.28 8.30
N PRO A 298 46.64 -22.39 8.04
CA PRO A 298 46.65 -21.02 8.58
C PRO A 298 46.79 -20.98 10.11
N SER A 299 47.56 -20.02 10.61
CA SER A 299 47.76 -19.76 12.04
C SER A 299 48.30 -20.94 12.88
N VAL A 300 49.01 -21.85 12.22
CA VAL A 300 49.84 -22.89 12.84
C VAL A 300 51.31 -22.70 12.43
N CYS A 301 52.23 -22.75 13.39
CA CYS A 301 53.66 -22.62 13.15
C CYS A 301 54.25 -23.81 12.36
N GLY A 302 55.16 -23.52 11.41
CA GLY A 302 55.99 -24.52 10.73
C GLY A 302 57.27 -23.92 10.16
N GLY A 303 58.30 -24.75 9.94
CA GLY A 303 59.63 -24.34 9.45
C GLY A 303 59.98 -24.93 8.08
N PRO A 304 60.80 -24.25 7.26
CA PRO A 304 61.01 -24.56 5.85
C PRO A 304 62.06 -25.67 5.60
N PRO A 305 62.02 -26.31 4.42
CA PRO A 305 62.92 -25.89 3.33
C PRO A 305 62.13 -25.24 2.16
N PRO A 306 62.74 -24.85 1.02
CA PRO A 306 62.33 -23.64 0.28
C PRO A 306 60.89 -23.71 -0.21
N CYS A 307 60.10 -22.68 0.12
CA CYS A 307 58.74 -22.58 -0.39
C CYS A 307 58.76 -22.22 -1.87
N VAL A 308 58.58 -23.23 -2.71
CA VAL A 308 58.35 -23.08 -4.15
C VAL A 308 56.92 -22.56 -4.32
N LYS A 309 56.80 -21.31 -4.80
CA LYS A 309 55.51 -20.69 -5.11
C LYS A 309 54.74 -21.57 -6.09
N LYS A 310 53.61 -22.11 -5.64
CA LYS A 310 52.69 -22.86 -6.49
C LYS A 310 52.18 -21.98 -7.62
N THR A 311 52.01 -22.58 -8.78
CA THR A 311 51.38 -22.00 -9.97
C THR A 311 50.01 -22.65 -10.17
N CYS A 312 49.26 -22.18 -11.15
CA CYS A 312 47.98 -22.79 -11.52
C CYS A 312 48.09 -24.23 -12.06
N ALA A 313 49.29 -24.67 -12.47
CA ALA A 313 49.55 -26.06 -12.84
C ALA A 313 49.70 -27.00 -11.63
N ASP A 314 49.97 -26.46 -10.44
CA ASP A 314 50.13 -27.21 -9.19
C ASP A 314 48.79 -27.44 -8.45
N TYR A 315 47.69 -27.03 -9.06
CA TYR A 315 46.32 -27.18 -8.56
C TYR A 315 45.48 -28.08 -9.47
N PRO A 316 44.49 -28.83 -8.93
CA PRO A 316 43.69 -29.74 -9.75
C PRO A 316 42.92 -28.98 -10.84
N THR A 317 42.66 -29.63 -11.98
CA THR A 317 41.91 -29.02 -13.08
C THR A 317 40.54 -28.46 -12.64
N GLY A 318 40.08 -27.42 -13.33
CA GLY A 318 38.89 -26.65 -12.94
C GLY A 318 39.07 -25.77 -11.69
N THR A 319 40.31 -25.50 -11.27
CA THR A 319 40.63 -24.38 -10.36
C THR A 319 40.55 -23.07 -11.12
N CYS A 320 40.06 -22.01 -10.48
CA CYS A 320 39.78 -20.71 -11.09
C CYS A 320 40.16 -19.58 -10.13
N GLY A 321 40.29 -18.36 -10.66
CA GLY A 321 40.67 -17.18 -9.88
C GLY A 321 42.08 -17.29 -9.29
N GLN A 322 42.42 -16.36 -8.40
CA GLN A 322 43.67 -16.45 -7.63
C GLN A 322 43.50 -17.42 -6.45
N VAL A 323 44.51 -18.27 -6.24
CA VAL A 323 44.65 -19.16 -5.07
C VAL A 323 45.95 -18.83 -4.33
N SER A 324 46.19 -19.42 -3.15
CA SER A 324 47.46 -19.19 -2.45
C SER A 324 48.63 -19.81 -3.23
N ASP A 325 49.78 -19.15 -3.25
CA ASP A 325 51.03 -19.74 -3.75
C ASP A 325 51.69 -20.71 -2.74
N GLY A 326 51.11 -20.87 -1.55
CA GLY A 326 51.66 -21.67 -0.44
C GLY A 326 52.75 -20.98 0.39
N CYS A 327 53.18 -19.78 -0.03
CA CYS A 327 54.36 -19.07 0.46
C CYS A 327 54.03 -17.67 1.01
N GLY A 328 52.77 -17.44 1.40
CA GLY A 328 52.28 -16.14 1.89
C GLY A 328 51.85 -15.17 0.79
N GLY A 329 51.80 -15.60 -0.48
CA GLY A 329 51.26 -14.84 -1.59
C GLY A 329 50.06 -15.51 -2.27
N LEU A 330 49.66 -14.92 -3.40
CA LEU A 330 48.66 -15.45 -4.32
C LEU A 330 49.31 -15.81 -5.66
N THR A 331 48.71 -16.76 -6.37
CA THR A 331 49.04 -17.12 -7.74
C THR A 331 48.62 -16.03 -8.73
N ALA A 332 49.05 -16.15 -9.98
CA ALA A 332 48.29 -15.57 -11.10
C ALA A 332 46.86 -16.13 -11.13
N ASP A 333 45.94 -15.46 -11.82
CA ASP A 333 44.59 -15.98 -12.03
C ASP A 333 44.64 -17.31 -12.80
N CYS A 334 44.06 -18.36 -12.21
CA CYS A 334 44.03 -19.71 -12.77
C CYS A 334 42.93 -19.94 -13.81
N GLY A 335 42.14 -18.90 -14.11
CA GLY A 335 41.22 -18.84 -15.23
C GLY A 335 39.78 -18.53 -14.84
N GLY A 336 39.04 -17.98 -15.80
CA GLY A 336 37.59 -17.77 -15.67
C GLY A 336 36.80 -19.07 -15.88
N CYS A 337 35.60 -19.12 -15.30
CA CYS A 337 34.67 -20.23 -15.48
C CYS A 337 33.79 -20.05 -16.72
N THR A 338 33.45 -21.16 -17.38
CA THR A 338 32.50 -21.15 -18.50
C THR A 338 31.09 -20.88 -17.98
N SER A 339 30.44 -19.82 -18.47
CA SER A 339 29.06 -19.47 -18.07
C SER A 339 28.10 -20.66 -18.26
N PRO A 340 27.18 -20.97 -17.31
CA PRO A 340 26.81 -20.18 -16.12
C PRO A 340 27.58 -20.55 -14.82
N ALA A 341 28.72 -21.23 -14.91
CA ALA A 341 29.56 -21.45 -13.73
C ALA A 341 30.28 -20.15 -13.31
N ILE A 342 30.42 -19.95 -12.00
CA ILE A 342 31.15 -18.82 -11.41
C ILE A 342 32.25 -19.36 -10.50
N CYS A 343 33.34 -18.61 -10.34
CA CYS A 343 34.44 -19.06 -9.49
C CYS A 343 34.05 -18.94 -8.01
N GLY A 344 34.15 -20.05 -7.26
CA GLY A 344 33.57 -20.17 -5.92
C GLY A 344 32.10 -20.62 -5.91
N GLY A 345 31.49 -20.85 -7.09
CA GLY A 345 30.13 -21.35 -7.22
C GLY A 345 29.95 -22.73 -6.55
N GLY A 346 28.71 -23.05 -6.15
CA GLY A 346 28.40 -24.29 -5.44
C GLY A 346 29.00 -24.41 -4.03
N GLY A 347 29.56 -23.34 -3.46
CA GLY A 347 30.07 -23.30 -2.08
C GLY A 347 31.49 -23.83 -1.90
N VAL A 348 32.24 -24.08 -2.98
CA VAL A 348 33.63 -24.55 -2.92
C VAL A 348 34.57 -23.45 -3.45
N PRO A 349 35.39 -22.80 -2.59
CA PRO A 349 36.29 -21.72 -3.00
C PRO A 349 37.22 -22.12 -4.17
N SER A 350 37.46 -21.17 -5.08
CA SER A 350 38.37 -21.30 -6.23
C SER A 350 38.10 -22.51 -7.14
N LYS A 351 36.87 -23.04 -7.15
CA LYS A 351 36.38 -24.00 -8.14
C LYS A 351 35.24 -23.44 -8.97
N CYS A 352 35.17 -23.86 -10.23
CA CYS A 352 34.03 -23.56 -11.09
C CYS A 352 32.83 -24.46 -10.75
N GLY A 353 32.06 -24.05 -9.74
CA GLY A 353 30.71 -24.57 -9.54
C GLY A 353 29.68 -23.74 -10.30
N GLY A 354 28.51 -24.31 -10.54
CA GLY A 354 27.38 -23.55 -11.09
C GLY A 354 27.06 -22.36 -10.20
N GLY A 355 26.73 -21.21 -10.81
CA GLY A 355 25.82 -20.25 -10.19
C GLY A 355 24.45 -20.92 -10.11
N GLY A 356 24.27 -21.78 -9.11
CA GLY A 356 23.08 -22.59 -8.94
C GLY A 356 21.89 -21.68 -8.68
N GLY A 357 21.10 -21.42 -9.72
CA GLY A 357 19.81 -20.77 -9.56
C GLY A 357 19.02 -21.51 -8.49
N THR A 358 18.51 -20.77 -7.51
CA THR A 358 17.60 -21.28 -6.48
C THR A 358 16.59 -22.19 -7.14
N SER A 359 16.53 -23.45 -6.72
CA SER A 359 15.68 -24.46 -7.36
C SER A 359 14.24 -23.98 -7.34
N CYS A 360 13.80 -23.52 -8.49
CA CYS A 360 12.51 -22.87 -8.66
C CYS A 360 11.38 -23.88 -8.39
N VAL A 361 10.28 -23.38 -7.85
CA VAL A 361 9.09 -24.16 -7.51
C VAL A 361 7.91 -23.68 -8.35
N ASN A 362 7.20 -24.61 -8.98
CA ASN A 362 5.97 -24.37 -9.74
C ASN A 362 6.11 -23.34 -10.88
N LEU A 363 5.50 -22.15 -10.77
CA LEU A 363 5.42 -21.17 -11.85
C LEU A 363 6.58 -20.18 -11.86
N GLU A 364 7.33 -20.04 -10.77
CA GLU A 364 8.55 -19.20 -10.76
C GLU A 364 9.61 -19.79 -11.73
N CYS A 365 9.60 -21.10 -11.96
CA CYS A 365 10.38 -21.76 -13.03
C CYS A 365 10.04 -21.30 -14.45
N LYS A 366 8.90 -20.62 -14.66
CA LYS A 366 8.45 -20.11 -15.96
C LYS A 366 8.63 -18.61 -16.10
N GLN A 367 9.13 -17.91 -15.08
CA GLN A 367 9.61 -16.53 -15.23
C GLN A 367 10.90 -16.53 -16.05
N VAL A 368 11.12 -15.50 -16.87
CA VAL A 368 12.27 -15.40 -17.77
C VAL A 368 12.93 -14.02 -17.67
N THR A 369 14.26 -14.00 -17.67
CA THR A 369 15.01 -12.74 -17.76
C THR A 369 14.94 -12.21 -19.18
N CYS A 370 14.71 -10.90 -19.32
CA CYS A 370 14.48 -10.24 -20.59
C CYS A 370 15.52 -9.15 -20.87
N SER A 371 16.11 -9.18 -22.07
CA SER A 371 17.09 -8.20 -22.51
C SER A 371 16.47 -6.81 -22.72
N GLY A 372 17.27 -5.76 -22.52
CA GLY A 372 16.88 -4.38 -22.86
C GLY A 372 15.83 -3.74 -21.94
N GLY A 373 15.64 -4.26 -20.72
CA GLY A 373 14.67 -3.69 -19.75
C GLY A 373 13.20 -4.05 -20.04
N LEU A 374 12.94 -4.88 -21.05
CA LEU A 374 11.62 -5.47 -21.29
C LEU A 374 11.22 -6.39 -20.14
N THR A 375 9.93 -6.64 -19.97
CA THR A 375 9.42 -7.66 -19.04
C THR A 375 8.33 -8.48 -19.74
N SER A 376 8.25 -9.77 -19.42
CA SER A 376 7.01 -10.52 -19.60
C SER A 376 5.97 -9.87 -18.69
N SER A 377 4.86 -9.36 -19.26
CA SER A 377 3.82 -8.70 -18.46
C SER A 377 2.41 -9.06 -18.93
N ILE A 378 1.41 -8.84 -18.07
CA ILE A 378 0.01 -8.81 -18.48
C ILE A 378 -0.64 -7.49 -18.07
N SER A 379 -1.59 -7.02 -18.88
CA SER A 379 -2.38 -5.81 -18.61
C SER A 379 -3.86 -6.05 -18.90
N GLY A 380 -4.73 -5.21 -18.36
CA GLY A 380 -6.16 -5.28 -18.63
C GLY A 380 -6.98 -4.39 -17.71
N LYS A 381 -8.30 -4.61 -17.69
CA LYS A 381 -9.23 -4.02 -16.73
C LYS A 381 -10.08 -5.10 -16.08
N VAL A 382 -10.41 -4.95 -14.79
CA VAL A 382 -11.41 -5.78 -14.10
C VAL A 382 -12.77 -5.11 -14.19
N TYR A 383 -13.83 -5.92 -14.32
CA TYR A 383 -15.21 -5.44 -14.43
C TYR A 383 -16.16 -6.15 -13.47
N ASP A 384 -17.31 -5.54 -13.25
CA ASP A 384 -18.52 -6.16 -12.71
C ASP A 384 -18.87 -7.51 -13.40
N PRO A 385 -19.73 -8.34 -12.77
CA PRO A 385 -20.28 -9.52 -13.41
C PRO A 385 -20.94 -9.23 -14.76
N ALA A 386 -21.68 -8.13 -14.89
CA ALA A 386 -22.38 -7.76 -16.12
C ALA A 386 -21.45 -7.68 -17.34
N GLY A 387 -20.23 -7.17 -17.14
CA GLY A 387 -19.31 -6.76 -18.19
C GLY A 387 -19.55 -5.33 -18.65
N VAL A 388 -19.88 -4.41 -17.73
CA VAL A 388 -20.17 -3.00 -17.99
C VAL A 388 -19.17 -2.11 -17.26
N ASN A 389 -19.28 -1.99 -15.93
CA ASN A 389 -18.54 -1.03 -15.11
C ASN A 389 -17.18 -1.60 -14.68
N PRO A 390 -16.06 -0.87 -14.91
CA PRO A 390 -14.74 -1.25 -14.42
C PRO A 390 -14.62 -1.07 -12.90
N LEU A 391 -13.89 -1.93 -12.20
CA LEU A 391 -13.85 -1.96 -10.73
C LEU A 391 -12.50 -1.53 -10.13
N TYR A 392 -12.57 -0.60 -9.18
CA TYR A 392 -11.45 -0.11 -8.37
C TYR A 392 -11.05 -1.11 -7.27
N ASN A 393 -9.77 -1.10 -6.86
CA ASN A 393 -9.24 -1.80 -5.68
C ASN A 393 -9.52 -3.32 -5.66
N VAL A 394 -9.47 -3.97 -6.84
CA VAL A 394 -9.51 -5.42 -6.98
C VAL A 394 -8.08 -5.96 -7.06
N PHE A 395 -7.76 -6.99 -6.27
CA PHE A 395 -6.48 -7.69 -6.38
C PHE A 395 -6.42 -8.53 -7.65
N VAL A 396 -5.33 -8.43 -8.38
CA VAL A 396 -5.04 -9.21 -9.60
C VAL A 396 -3.68 -9.88 -9.44
N TYR A 397 -3.63 -11.21 -9.48
CA TYR A 397 -2.41 -11.95 -9.16
C TYR A 397 -2.27 -13.29 -9.89
N ILE A 398 -1.03 -13.76 -10.02
CA ILE A 398 -0.69 -15.10 -10.50
C ILE A 398 -0.22 -15.92 -9.29
N PRO A 399 -0.99 -16.95 -8.85
CA PRO A 399 -0.64 -17.77 -7.68
C PRO A 399 0.42 -18.81 -8.04
N ASN A 400 1.42 -18.99 -7.18
CA ASN A 400 2.48 -19.99 -7.35
C ASN A 400 2.08 -21.39 -6.85
N GLY A 401 0.94 -21.52 -6.17
CA GLY A 401 0.32 -22.78 -5.76
C GLY A 401 -1.21 -22.70 -5.86
N THR A 402 -1.92 -23.78 -5.54
CA THR A 402 -3.39 -23.79 -5.62
C THR A 402 -4.02 -22.78 -4.65
N PRO A 403 -4.86 -21.83 -5.10
CA PRO A 403 -5.61 -20.94 -4.21
C PRO A 403 -6.61 -21.73 -3.36
N THR A 404 -6.57 -21.53 -2.04
CA THR A 404 -7.49 -22.13 -1.07
C THR A 404 -8.94 -21.82 -1.39
N ALA A 405 -9.88 -22.74 -1.12
CA ALA A 405 -11.30 -22.47 -1.22
C ALA A 405 -11.71 -21.30 -0.29
N LEU A 406 -12.65 -20.46 -0.75
CA LEU A 406 -13.18 -19.37 0.08
C LEU A 406 -14.28 -19.90 0.99
N SER A 407 -14.18 -19.62 2.29
CA SER A 407 -15.21 -19.92 3.27
C SER A 407 -16.42 -19.01 3.07
N THR A 408 -17.63 -19.60 3.06
CA THR A 408 -18.90 -18.85 3.10
C THR A 408 -19.29 -18.58 4.56
N GLY A 409 -19.86 -17.40 4.82
CA GLY A 409 -20.29 -16.95 6.15
C GLY A 409 -19.47 -15.78 6.70
N ALA A 410 -19.87 -15.23 7.84
CA ALA A 410 -19.16 -14.13 8.48
C ALA A 410 -17.70 -14.49 8.79
N THR A 411 -16.74 -13.74 8.25
CA THR A 411 -15.30 -13.95 8.46
C THR A 411 -14.54 -12.65 8.65
N CYS A 412 -13.51 -12.70 9.48
CA CYS A 412 -12.67 -11.55 9.82
C CYS A 412 -11.58 -11.31 8.75
N ASP A 413 -11.98 -10.92 7.54
CA ASP A 413 -11.09 -10.67 6.41
C ASP A 413 -10.37 -9.31 6.53
N LYS A 414 -9.23 -9.28 7.23
CA LYS A 414 -8.40 -8.07 7.47
C LYS A 414 -7.44 -7.77 6.31
N CYS A 415 -6.99 -6.52 6.18
CA CYS A 415 -6.10 -6.11 5.07
C CYS A 415 -4.70 -6.73 5.11
N ALA A 416 -4.15 -7.03 6.30
CA ALA A 416 -2.87 -7.73 6.47
C ALA A 416 -2.92 -9.24 6.11
N SER A 417 -4.08 -9.81 5.79
CA SER A 417 -4.20 -11.24 5.44
C SER A 417 -3.48 -11.54 4.12
N ALA A 418 -2.72 -12.63 4.04
CA ALA A 418 -2.14 -13.09 2.78
C ALA A 418 -3.24 -13.38 1.73
N LEU A 419 -2.93 -13.23 0.43
CA LEU A 419 -3.76 -13.81 -0.63
C LEU A 419 -3.42 -15.31 -0.77
N SER A 420 -4.44 -16.13 -1.02
CA SER A 420 -4.30 -17.60 -1.06
C SER A 420 -3.54 -18.09 -2.29
N GLY A 421 -2.80 -19.20 -2.17
CA GLY A 421 -2.06 -19.79 -3.29
C GLY A 421 -0.69 -19.14 -3.57
N TYR A 422 -0.15 -18.38 -2.61
CA TYR A 422 1.20 -17.78 -2.64
C TYR A 422 1.45 -16.96 -3.91
N PRO A 423 0.93 -15.72 -4.00
CA PRO A 423 1.08 -14.87 -5.18
C PRO A 423 2.55 -14.69 -5.59
N LEU A 424 2.87 -15.12 -6.81
CA LEU A 424 4.20 -14.94 -7.40
C LEU A 424 4.41 -13.50 -7.86
N VAL A 425 3.35 -12.91 -8.43
CA VAL A 425 3.25 -11.49 -8.80
C VAL A 425 1.82 -11.03 -8.55
N GLN A 426 1.65 -9.82 -8.00
CA GLN A 426 0.36 -9.28 -7.56
C GLN A 426 0.30 -7.75 -7.73
N THR A 427 -0.91 -7.23 -7.97
CA THR A 427 -1.22 -5.80 -8.13
C THR A 427 -2.67 -5.52 -7.72
N VAL A 428 -3.08 -4.26 -7.73
CA VAL A 428 -4.47 -3.82 -7.50
C VAL A 428 -4.95 -2.92 -8.64
N THR A 429 -6.27 -2.85 -8.88
CA THR A 429 -6.83 -2.00 -9.94
C THR A 429 -6.97 -0.52 -9.54
N ASP A 430 -6.66 0.36 -10.50
CA ASP A 430 -6.82 1.82 -10.38
C ASP A 430 -8.30 2.29 -10.45
N GLU A 431 -8.56 3.59 -10.30
CA GLU A 431 -9.91 4.18 -10.37
C GLU A 431 -10.60 4.05 -11.74
N THR A 432 -9.87 3.63 -12.77
CA THR A 432 -10.38 3.29 -14.11
C THR A 432 -10.57 1.76 -14.28
N GLY A 433 -10.29 0.99 -13.23
CA GLY A 433 -10.28 -0.47 -13.16
C GLY A 433 -9.10 -1.16 -13.84
N SER A 434 -8.05 -0.43 -14.24
CA SER A 434 -6.89 -1.01 -14.95
C SER A 434 -5.90 -1.66 -14.01
N PHE A 435 -5.19 -2.68 -14.51
CA PHE A 435 -4.06 -3.31 -13.83
C PHE A 435 -2.91 -3.60 -14.80
N LYS A 436 -1.70 -3.75 -14.23
CA LYS A 436 -0.56 -4.36 -14.91
C LYS A 436 0.26 -5.20 -13.92
N LEU A 437 0.65 -6.41 -14.34
CA LEU A 437 1.61 -7.27 -13.66
C LEU A 437 2.87 -7.40 -14.54
N THR A 438 4.05 -7.18 -13.95
CA THR A 438 5.35 -7.39 -14.61
C THR A 438 6.02 -8.66 -14.07
N ASN A 439 7.04 -9.15 -14.78
CA ASN A 439 7.74 -10.41 -14.50
C ASN A 439 6.78 -11.62 -14.36
N VAL A 440 5.83 -11.77 -15.28
CA VAL A 440 4.90 -12.90 -15.25
C VAL A 440 5.55 -14.19 -15.77
N PRO A 441 5.14 -15.37 -15.25
CA PRO A 441 5.38 -16.66 -15.89
C PRO A 441 4.98 -16.70 -17.36
N VAL A 442 5.76 -17.39 -18.19
CA VAL A 442 5.53 -17.59 -19.62
C VAL A 442 4.95 -18.98 -19.89
N GLY A 443 3.86 -19.05 -20.67
CA GLY A 443 3.30 -20.31 -21.16
C GLY A 443 1.83 -20.20 -21.56
N THR A 444 1.24 -21.31 -21.99
CA THR A 444 -0.20 -21.44 -22.33
C THR A 444 -1.11 -21.60 -21.12
N ASP A 445 -0.56 -22.10 -20.01
CA ASP A 445 -1.31 -22.61 -18.86
C ASP A 445 -0.95 -21.84 -17.59
N ILE A 446 -1.08 -20.51 -17.64
CA ILE A 446 -0.80 -19.64 -16.50
C ILE A 446 -2.13 -19.27 -15.81
N PRO A 447 -2.33 -19.58 -14.52
CA PRO A 447 -3.51 -19.15 -13.78
C PRO A 447 -3.42 -17.64 -13.47
N LEU A 448 -4.50 -16.93 -13.76
CA LEU A 448 -4.74 -15.56 -13.31
C LEU A 448 -5.93 -15.56 -12.35
N VAL A 449 -5.77 -14.94 -11.20
CA VAL A 449 -6.83 -14.76 -10.20
C VAL A 449 -7.14 -13.27 -10.07
N ILE A 450 -8.44 -12.94 -10.13
CA ILE A 450 -8.97 -11.64 -9.73
C ILE A 450 -9.82 -11.82 -8.47
N GLN A 451 -9.64 -10.96 -7.47
CA GLN A 451 -10.32 -11.12 -6.18
C GLN A 451 -10.57 -9.77 -5.46
N THR A 452 -11.79 -9.55 -4.98
CA THR A 452 -12.06 -8.57 -3.92
C THR A 452 -12.99 -9.18 -2.87
N GLY A 453 -12.52 -9.24 -1.63
CA GLY A 453 -13.17 -10.05 -0.59
C GLY A 453 -13.36 -11.49 -1.03
N LYS A 454 -14.65 -11.88 -1.16
CA LYS A 454 -15.10 -13.21 -1.59
C LYS A 454 -15.68 -13.26 -3.01
N TRP A 455 -15.68 -12.14 -3.74
CA TRP A 455 -15.75 -12.18 -5.20
C TRP A 455 -14.41 -12.68 -5.72
N ARG A 456 -14.39 -13.81 -6.43
CA ARG A 456 -13.15 -14.33 -7.03
C ARG A 456 -13.42 -15.07 -8.34
N ARG A 457 -12.59 -14.82 -9.34
CA ARG A 457 -12.55 -15.60 -10.58
C ARG A 457 -11.12 -16.06 -10.83
N GLN A 458 -10.99 -17.30 -11.30
CA GLN A 458 -9.73 -17.92 -11.66
C GLN A 458 -9.83 -18.34 -13.13
N VAL A 459 -8.87 -17.92 -13.96
CA VAL A 459 -8.87 -18.17 -15.41
C VAL A 459 -7.48 -18.53 -15.91
N THR A 460 -7.41 -19.46 -16.86
CA THR A 460 -6.15 -19.78 -17.55
C THR A 460 -5.89 -18.78 -18.68
N ILE A 461 -4.67 -18.25 -18.74
CA ILE A 461 -4.19 -17.32 -19.77
C ILE A 461 -2.90 -17.82 -20.42
N THR A 462 -2.75 -17.50 -21.71
CA THR A 462 -1.50 -17.65 -22.45
C THR A 462 -0.71 -16.36 -22.37
N THR A 463 0.53 -16.42 -21.89
CA THR A 463 1.47 -15.30 -21.74
C THR A 463 2.66 -15.47 -22.67
N ARG A 464 3.35 -14.36 -22.97
CA ARG A 464 4.52 -14.34 -23.88
C ARG A 464 5.77 -13.81 -23.18
N ALA A 465 6.92 -14.31 -23.59
CA ALA A 465 8.21 -13.83 -23.10
C ALA A 465 8.46 -12.37 -23.54
N CYS A 466 8.90 -11.53 -22.60
CA CYS A 466 9.47 -10.21 -22.87
C CYS A 466 8.57 -9.22 -23.62
N MET A 467 7.26 -9.39 -23.52
CA MET A 467 6.25 -8.44 -24.02
C MET A 467 5.03 -8.41 -23.11
N ASP A 468 4.23 -7.36 -23.25
CA ASP A 468 2.93 -7.28 -22.59
C ASP A 468 1.90 -8.18 -23.29
N THR A 469 1.04 -8.83 -22.50
CA THR A 469 -0.08 -9.62 -22.96
C THR A 469 -1.38 -9.02 -22.43
N PRO A 470 -2.09 -8.20 -23.22
CA PRO A 470 -3.40 -7.69 -22.86
C PRO A 470 -4.42 -8.82 -22.66
N ILE A 471 -5.17 -8.78 -21.57
CA ILE A 471 -6.16 -9.80 -21.22
C ILE A 471 -7.56 -9.34 -21.59
N ASP A 472 -8.30 -10.21 -22.30
CA ASP A 472 -9.66 -9.95 -22.73
C ASP A 472 -10.66 -9.83 -21.57
N LYS A 473 -11.63 -8.93 -21.73
CA LYS A 473 -12.67 -8.59 -20.75
C LYS A 473 -13.50 -9.80 -20.28
N LEU A 474 -13.76 -10.79 -21.15
CA LEU A 474 -14.51 -12.01 -20.78
C LEU A 474 -13.73 -12.88 -19.78
N LYS A 475 -12.41 -12.69 -19.65
CA LYS A 475 -11.59 -13.32 -18.62
C LYS A 475 -11.56 -12.52 -17.31
N THR A 476 -11.81 -11.20 -17.34
CA THR A 476 -11.61 -10.29 -16.19
C THR A 476 -12.89 -9.62 -15.63
N SER A 477 -14.08 -9.89 -16.16
CA SER A 477 -15.33 -9.71 -15.40
C SER A 477 -15.42 -10.70 -14.23
N PHE A 478 -16.04 -10.31 -13.12
CA PHE A 478 -16.38 -11.26 -12.04
C PHE A 478 -17.44 -12.30 -12.47
N PRO A 479 -17.65 -13.40 -11.70
CA PRO A 479 -18.61 -14.45 -12.04
C PRO A 479 -20.05 -13.94 -12.06
N LYS A 480 -20.85 -14.33 -13.07
CA LYS A 480 -22.31 -14.12 -13.06
C LYS A 480 -23.04 -15.13 -12.18
N LYS A 481 -22.45 -16.33 -12.05
CA LYS A 481 -22.97 -17.48 -11.30
C LYS A 481 -21.83 -18.34 -10.75
N ARG A 482 -22.12 -19.17 -9.75
CA ARG A 482 -21.13 -19.96 -8.99
C ARG A 482 -20.40 -21.03 -9.82
N SER A 483 -20.85 -21.33 -11.03
CA SER A 483 -20.13 -22.18 -11.99
C SER A 483 -18.99 -21.46 -12.71
N GLU A 484 -18.84 -20.14 -12.52
CA GLU A 484 -17.85 -19.29 -13.19
C GLU A 484 -16.79 -18.71 -12.22
N GLY A 485 -16.88 -19.06 -10.93
CA GLY A 485 -16.03 -18.59 -9.84
C GLY A 485 -16.83 -18.36 -8.54
N ASP A 486 -16.18 -17.78 -7.53
CA ASP A 486 -16.77 -17.49 -6.23
C ASP A 486 -17.54 -16.14 -6.26
N ILE A 487 -18.77 -16.16 -5.75
CA ILE A 487 -19.63 -15.00 -5.47
C ILE A 487 -19.92 -14.99 -3.96
N PRO A 488 -19.93 -13.86 -3.25
CA PRO A 488 -20.33 -13.82 -1.84
C PRO A 488 -21.74 -14.39 -1.63
N GLN A 489 -21.99 -15.04 -0.50
CA GLN A 489 -23.31 -15.48 -0.08
C GLN A 489 -24.07 -14.29 0.52
N PHE A 490 -24.97 -13.71 -0.27
CA PHE A 490 -25.83 -12.61 0.15
C PHE A 490 -27.12 -13.14 0.79
N ALA A 491 -27.55 -12.49 1.87
CA ALA A 491 -28.96 -12.44 2.26
C ALA A 491 -29.55 -11.08 1.85
N ILE A 492 -30.74 -11.08 1.26
CA ILE A 492 -31.50 -9.84 1.02
C ILE A 492 -32.80 -9.91 1.81
N SER A 493 -33.04 -8.93 2.69
CA SER A 493 -34.36 -8.63 3.22
C SER A 493 -35.01 -7.60 2.30
N THR A 494 -36.11 -7.96 1.63
CA THR A 494 -36.73 -7.15 0.57
C THR A 494 -37.58 -6.00 1.11
N GLY A 495 -37.51 -4.85 0.44
CA GLY A 495 -38.14 -3.59 0.82
C GLY A 495 -39.30 -3.18 -0.10
N SER A 496 -40.17 -2.32 0.40
CA SER A 496 -41.34 -1.83 -0.35
C SER A 496 -41.03 -0.60 -1.22
N GLN A 497 -40.02 0.19 -0.85
CA GLN A 497 -39.62 1.38 -1.61
C GLN A 497 -38.47 1.06 -2.56
N ASP A 498 -37.45 0.36 -2.06
CA ASP A 498 -36.27 -0.02 -2.82
C ASP A 498 -36.36 -1.42 -3.43
N ASN A 499 -35.32 -1.79 -4.17
CA ASN A 499 -35.20 -3.04 -4.93
C ASN A 499 -33.71 -3.50 -4.99
N LEU A 500 -33.05 -3.71 -3.85
CA LEU A 500 -31.62 -4.10 -3.78
C LEU A 500 -31.29 -5.41 -4.53
N GLU A 501 -32.24 -6.34 -4.68
CA GLU A 501 -32.02 -7.52 -5.51
C GLU A 501 -31.97 -7.17 -7.00
N CYS A 502 -32.73 -6.16 -7.42
CA CYS A 502 -32.68 -5.63 -8.78
C CYS A 502 -31.38 -4.85 -9.04
N LEU A 503 -30.77 -4.25 -8.03
CA LEU A 503 -29.40 -3.72 -8.11
C LEU A 503 -28.39 -4.84 -8.36
N LEU A 504 -28.38 -5.90 -7.54
CA LEU A 504 -27.48 -7.06 -7.77
C LEU A 504 -27.69 -7.72 -9.15
N ARG A 505 -28.94 -7.77 -9.63
CA ARG A 505 -29.29 -8.28 -10.96
C ARG A 505 -28.70 -7.42 -12.08
N LYS A 506 -28.76 -6.08 -11.97
CA LYS A 506 -28.16 -5.15 -12.94
C LYS A 506 -26.63 -5.13 -12.89
N ILE A 507 -26.02 -5.31 -11.70
CA ILE A 507 -24.58 -5.58 -11.52
C ILE A 507 -24.16 -6.88 -12.24
N GLY A 508 -25.13 -7.75 -12.56
CA GLY A 508 -24.99 -8.85 -13.52
C GLY A 508 -24.94 -10.24 -12.90
N ILE A 509 -25.35 -10.39 -11.64
CA ILE A 509 -25.63 -11.72 -11.07
C ILE A 509 -26.77 -12.36 -11.88
N ASP A 510 -26.56 -13.59 -12.33
CA ASP A 510 -27.52 -14.38 -13.11
C ASP A 510 -28.78 -14.67 -12.27
N ASP A 511 -29.96 -14.58 -12.87
CA ASP A 511 -31.24 -14.82 -12.18
C ASP A 511 -31.26 -16.17 -11.43
N SER A 512 -30.53 -17.19 -11.92
CA SER A 512 -30.42 -18.51 -11.27
C SER A 512 -29.75 -18.52 -9.89
N GLU A 513 -29.02 -17.46 -9.50
CA GLU A 513 -28.42 -17.33 -8.17
C GLU A 513 -29.38 -16.78 -7.10
N PHE A 514 -30.48 -16.15 -7.51
CA PHE A 514 -31.51 -15.62 -6.62
C PHE A 514 -32.51 -16.73 -6.28
N VAL A 515 -32.60 -17.08 -5.00
CA VAL A 515 -33.36 -18.24 -4.49
C VAL A 515 -34.01 -17.98 -3.13
N ALA A 516 -34.92 -18.87 -2.72
CA ALA A 516 -35.32 -19.00 -1.33
C ALA A 516 -34.20 -19.68 -0.49
N PRO A 517 -34.13 -19.43 0.84
CA PRO A 517 -32.95 -19.79 1.62
C PRO A 517 -32.66 -21.29 1.84
N SER A 518 -33.56 -22.16 1.39
CA SER A 518 -33.40 -23.63 1.40
C SER A 518 -32.59 -24.18 0.22
N ASP A 519 -32.39 -23.38 -0.82
CA ASP A 519 -31.69 -23.77 -2.04
C ASP A 519 -30.19 -23.39 -2.00
N SER A 520 -29.47 -23.65 -3.09
CA SER A 520 -27.99 -23.52 -3.16
C SER A 520 -27.48 -22.23 -3.80
N GLY A 521 -28.34 -21.22 -3.98
CA GLY A 521 -28.01 -19.97 -4.68
C GLY A 521 -27.13 -19.03 -3.87
N ARG A 522 -26.40 -18.12 -4.53
CA ARG A 522 -25.55 -17.14 -3.84
C ARG A 522 -26.29 -15.87 -3.38
N VAL A 523 -27.57 -15.71 -3.74
CA VAL A 523 -28.43 -14.64 -3.22
C VAL A 523 -29.71 -15.25 -2.61
N HIS A 524 -29.76 -15.37 -1.29
CA HIS A 524 -30.94 -15.86 -0.56
C HIS A 524 -31.86 -14.70 -0.22
N MET A 525 -33.08 -14.73 -0.73
CA MET A 525 -34.08 -13.68 -0.51
C MET A 525 -35.02 -14.02 0.66
N TYR A 526 -35.38 -12.98 1.42
CA TYR A 526 -36.30 -13.01 2.55
C TYR A 526 -37.27 -11.84 2.42
N THR A 527 -38.52 -12.01 2.84
CA THR A 527 -39.45 -10.87 2.94
C THR A 527 -39.10 -10.03 4.15
N GLY A 528 -38.86 -8.72 3.96
CA GLY A 528 -38.65 -7.78 5.05
C GLY A 528 -39.90 -7.53 5.90
N PHE A 529 -39.82 -6.54 6.78
CA PHE A 529 -41.00 -5.94 7.38
C PHE A 529 -41.86 -5.29 6.28
N CYS A 530 -43.18 -5.26 6.50
CA CYS A 530 -44.12 -4.65 5.57
C CYS A 530 -44.82 -3.50 6.28
N ASP A 531 -44.73 -2.32 5.70
CA ASP A 531 -45.36 -1.11 6.22
C ASP A 531 -46.90 -1.16 6.12
N LEU A 532 -47.58 -0.26 6.82
CA LEU A 532 -49.04 -0.13 6.84
C LEU A 532 -49.47 1.21 6.24
N VAL A 533 -49.42 1.31 4.92
CA VAL A 533 -49.78 2.53 4.20
C VAL A 533 -51.30 2.77 4.22
N THR A 534 -51.71 4.02 4.45
CA THR A 534 -53.11 4.45 4.37
C THR A 534 -53.57 4.44 2.91
N THR A 535 -54.40 3.46 2.54
CA THR A 535 -54.97 3.29 1.17
C THR A 535 -56.37 3.87 1.01
N GLY A 536 -57.01 4.28 2.11
CA GLY A 536 -58.32 4.93 2.08
C GLY A 536 -58.58 5.73 3.34
N ILE A 537 -59.38 6.79 3.23
CA ILE A 537 -59.83 7.62 4.34
C ILE A 537 -61.35 7.50 4.39
N TYR A 538 -61.93 7.18 5.55
CA TYR A 538 -63.39 7.21 5.71
C TYR A 538 -63.89 8.66 5.67
N THR A 539 -64.79 8.95 4.73
CA THR A 539 -65.33 10.30 4.48
C THR A 539 -66.58 10.64 5.31
N GLY A 540 -67.04 9.71 6.16
CA GLY A 540 -68.12 9.96 7.12
C GLY A 540 -67.66 10.77 8.34
N THR A 541 -68.61 11.20 9.16
CA THR A 541 -68.38 12.02 10.37
C THR A 541 -67.81 11.21 11.55
N TYR A 542 -66.72 10.47 11.32
CA TYR A 542 -65.98 9.74 12.34
C TYR A 542 -64.74 10.55 12.74
N THR A 543 -64.69 11.04 13.98
CA THR A 543 -63.59 11.87 14.49
C THR A 543 -63.01 11.26 15.76
N CYS A 544 -61.69 11.09 15.81
CA CYS A 544 -61.06 10.51 16.99
C CYS A 544 -61.10 11.49 18.18
N PRO A 545 -61.21 11.00 19.43
CA PRO A 545 -61.27 9.58 19.84
C PRO A 545 -62.71 9.04 19.96
N ALA A 546 -63.72 9.75 19.45
CA ALA A 546 -65.12 9.45 19.71
C ALA A 546 -65.64 8.24 18.89
N THR A 547 -65.83 7.11 19.59
CA THR A 547 -66.56 5.91 19.14
C THR A 547 -66.11 5.29 17.82
N THR A 548 -65.09 4.41 17.93
CA THR A 548 -64.80 3.27 17.04
C THR A 548 -64.85 3.52 15.53
N CYS A 549 -63.67 3.66 14.91
CA CYS A 549 -63.51 3.52 13.47
C CYS A 549 -64.10 2.18 12.96
N PRO A 550 -64.73 2.15 11.77
CA PRO A 550 -65.31 0.93 11.20
C PRO A 550 -64.30 -0.23 11.09
N SER A 551 -64.76 -1.46 11.31
CA SER A 551 -63.93 -2.67 11.22
C SER A 551 -63.14 -2.73 9.91
N GLY A 552 -61.81 -2.80 10.02
CA GLY A 552 -60.89 -2.66 8.87
C GLY A 552 -60.24 -1.26 8.74
N SER A 553 -60.52 -0.35 9.67
CA SER A 553 -59.83 0.95 9.77
C SER A 553 -59.36 1.26 11.19
N VAL A 554 -58.32 2.09 11.29
CA VAL A 554 -57.75 2.57 12.56
C VAL A 554 -57.88 4.10 12.64
N CYS A 555 -57.81 4.65 13.84
CA CYS A 555 -57.62 6.09 14.01
C CYS A 555 -56.19 6.45 13.65
N GLU A 556 -55.98 7.34 12.67
CA GLU A 556 -54.64 7.85 12.36
C GLU A 556 -54.14 8.75 13.49
N SER A 557 -53.05 8.38 14.16
CA SER A 557 -52.47 9.14 15.27
C SER A 557 -51.59 10.34 14.85
N SER A 558 -51.13 10.36 13.59
CA SER A 558 -50.11 11.28 13.09
C SER A 558 -50.31 11.69 11.62
N GLY A 559 -49.41 12.51 11.06
CA GLY A 559 -49.46 12.89 9.64
C GLY A 559 -50.70 13.71 9.21
N PRO A 560 -50.94 13.86 7.88
CA PRO A 560 -52.00 14.70 7.33
C PRO A 560 -53.42 14.14 7.50
N ASN A 561 -53.56 12.91 8.01
CA ASN A 561 -54.84 12.27 8.31
C ASN A 561 -55.14 12.16 9.81
N LYS A 562 -54.27 12.71 10.67
CA LYS A 562 -54.43 12.68 12.13
C LYS A 562 -55.86 13.00 12.58
N GLY A 563 -56.44 12.11 13.38
CA GLY A 563 -57.80 12.24 13.93
C GLY A 563 -58.93 11.74 13.01
N LYS A 564 -58.61 11.19 11.82
CA LYS A 564 -59.55 10.52 10.92
C LYS A 564 -59.42 8.99 11.02
N CYS A 565 -60.48 8.28 10.63
CA CYS A 565 -60.43 6.84 10.44
C CYS A 565 -59.86 6.48 9.05
N VAL A 566 -58.83 5.63 9.02
CA VAL A 566 -58.07 5.27 7.82
C VAL A 566 -58.00 3.76 7.60
N ILE A 567 -58.19 3.33 6.36
CA ILE A 567 -57.90 1.97 5.92
C ILE A 567 -56.41 1.87 5.67
N LYS A 568 -55.71 1.01 6.42
CA LYS A 568 -54.28 0.73 6.22
C LYS A 568 -54.11 -0.65 5.61
N THR A 569 -53.32 -0.73 4.54
CA THR A 569 -53.03 -2.00 3.84
C THR A 569 -51.56 -2.37 4.03
N LYS A 570 -51.29 -3.65 4.27
CA LYS A 570 -49.93 -4.15 4.50
C LYS A 570 -49.17 -4.19 3.17
N VAL A 571 -48.04 -3.47 3.12
CA VAL A 571 -47.24 -3.20 1.93
C VAL A 571 -45.82 -3.73 2.14
N CYS A 572 -45.57 -4.90 1.58
CA CYS A 572 -44.30 -5.62 1.67
C CYS A 572 -43.36 -5.27 0.50
N GLY A 573 -42.07 -5.55 0.68
CA GLY A 573 -41.21 -5.90 -0.46
C GLY A 573 -41.61 -7.24 -1.07
N THR A 574 -40.93 -7.65 -2.15
CA THR A 574 -41.32 -8.89 -2.83
C THR A 574 -41.19 -10.10 -1.90
N ASN A 575 -42.22 -10.95 -1.93
CA ASN A 575 -42.34 -12.16 -1.13
C ASN A 575 -42.22 -13.43 -1.98
N LYS A 576 -41.91 -13.30 -3.27
CA LYS A 576 -41.93 -14.41 -4.22
C LYS A 576 -40.89 -14.25 -5.32
N ILE A 577 -40.22 -15.36 -5.64
CA ILE A 577 -39.48 -15.54 -6.89
C ILE A 577 -40.38 -16.33 -7.85
N SER A 578 -40.46 -15.90 -9.11
CA SER A 578 -41.28 -16.50 -10.15
C SER A 578 -40.64 -16.32 -11.53
N ARG A 579 -39.84 -17.29 -11.97
CA ARG A 579 -39.22 -17.37 -13.31
C ARG A 579 -39.45 -18.73 -13.96
N THR A 580 -39.15 -18.84 -15.25
CA THR A 580 -39.21 -20.13 -15.97
C THR A 580 -38.40 -21.19 -15.24
N GLY A 581 -39.05 -22.30 -14.87
CA GLY A 581 -38.41 -23.42 -14.17
C GLY A 581 -38.15 -23.23 -12.67
N TYR A 582 -38.46 -22.07 -12.07
CA TYR A 582 -38.27 -21.86 -10.62
C TYR A 582 -39.27 -20.85 -10.03
N SER A 583 -40.03 -21.30 -9.03
CA SER A 583 -40.97 -20.47 -8.28
C SER A 583 -40.90 -20.83 -6.79
N ALA A 584 -40.64 -19.83 -5.93
CA ALA A 584 -40.53 -20.02 -4.49
C ALA A 584 -41.16 -18.85 -3.72
N THR A 585 -41.83 -19.15 -2.60
CA THR A 585 -42.30 -18.14 -1.65
C THR A 585 -41.20 -17.89 -0.63
N LEU A 586 -40.93 -16.64 -0.31
CA LEU A 586 -39.83 -16.24 0.56
C LEU A 586 -40.25 -16.28 2.03
N PRO A 587 -39.39 -16.77 2.95
CA PRO A 587 -39.65 -16.70 4.38
C PRO A 587 -39.43 -15.26 4.90
N ALA A 588 -40.12 -14.90 5.98
CA ALA A 588 -39.94 -13.59 6.61
C ALA A 588 -38.58 -13.48 7.30
N ALA A 589 -37.83 -12.40 7.03
CA ALA A 589 -36.52 -12.14 7.61
C ALA A 589 -36.57 -12.15 9.15
N LYS A 590 -37.67 -11.64 9.73
CA LYS A 590 -37.96 -11.65 11.18
C LYS A 590 -37.93 -13.04 11.82
N SER A 591 -38.41 -14.08 11.14
CA SER A 591 -38.53 -15.44 11.69
C SER A 591 -37.40 -16.38 11.25
N SER A 592 -36.62 -15.99 10.24
CA SER A 592 -35.75 -16.92 9.51
C SER A 592 -34.35 -16.37 9.22
N LEU A 593 -34.09 -15.07 9.44
CA LEU A 593 -32.79 -14.44 9.26
C LEU A 593 -32.33 -13.70 10.53
N TRP A 594 -33.07 -12.67 10.95
CA TRP A 594 -32.67 -11.79 12.06
C TRP A 594 -32.88 -12.40 13.45
N ASN A 595 -33.65 -13.48 13.56
CA ASN A 595 -33.99 -14.13 14.83
C ASN A 595 -32.80 -14.79 15.55
N SER A 596 -31.68 -15.03 14.86
CA SER A 596 -30.48 -15.60 15.47
C SER A 596 -29.22 -15.10 14.76
N VAL A 597 -28.18 -14.77 15.53
CA VAL A 597 -26.84 -14.51 14.98
C VAL A 597 -26.30 -15.71 14.19
N ALA A 598 -26.68 -16.94 14.55
CA ALA A 598 -26.30 -18.16 13.82
C ALA A 598 -26.96 -18.26 12.44
N ASN A 599 -28.11 -17.63 12.22
CA ASN A 599 -28.74 -17.55 10.90
C ASN A 599 -28.01 -16.52 10.02
N LEU A 600 -27.72 -15.34 10.59
CA LEU A 600 -26.93 -14.28 9.95
C LEU A 600 -25.51 -14.76 9.58
N ALA A 601 -24.84 -15.52 10.46
CA ALA A 601 -23.47 -15.97 10.29
C ALA A 601 -23.22 -16.85 9.05
N ASN A 602 -24.26 -17.44 8.44
CA ASN A 602 -24.14 -18.17 7.16
C ASN A 602 -23.90 -17.24 5.95
N TYR A 603 -24.01 -15.93 6.13
CA TYR A 603 -23.94 -14.93 5.07
C TYR A 603 -22.65 -14.12 5.11
N ASP A 604 -22.05 -13.94 3.95
CA ASP A 604 -20.92 -13.05 3.74
C ASP A 604 -21.37 -11.59 3.85
N ALA A 605 -22.57 -11.27 3.37
CA ALA A 605 -23.21 -9.97 3.50
C ALA A 605 -24.74 -10.07 3.66
N VAL A 606 -25.30 -9.21 4.50
CA VAL A 606 -26.74 -9.01 4.69
C VAL A 606 -27.12 -7.63 4.15
N LEU A 607 -27.94 -7.63 3.10
CA LEU A 607 -28.46 -6.42 2.45
C LEU A 607 -29.89 -6.18 2.91
N LEU A 608 -30.19 -4.95 3.31
CA LEU A 608 -31.42 -4.57 3.99
C LEU A 608 -32.05 -3.41 3.21
N ASP A 609 -33.13 -3.71 2.51
CA ASP A 609 -33.76 -2.93 1.44
C ASP A 609 -34.93 -2.09 2.00
N CYS A 610 -35.09 -0.80 1.64
CA CYS A 610 -35.95 0.09 2.42
C CYS A 610 -37.45 -0.33 2.43
N GLU A 611 -37.94 -0.62 3.64
CA GLU A 611 -39.27 -1.17 3.92
C GLU A 611 -40.40 -0.13 3.89
N GLY A 612 -40.07 1.17 3.82
CA GLY A 612 -41.03 2.27 3.65
C GLY A 612 -41.56 2.94 4.91
N GLY A 613 -41.30 2.38 6.09
CA GLY A 613 -41.63 3.00 7.37
C GLY A 613 -40.61 2.72 8.47
N TYR A 614 -40.46 3.68 9.38
CA TYR A 614 -39.72 3.52 10.64
C TYR A 614 -40.70 3.60 11.82
N GLY A 615 -40.82 2.49 12.58
CA GLY A 615 -41.57 2.46 13.83
C GLY A 615 -43.05 2.86 13.71
N GLY A 616 -43.79 2.21 12.80
CA GLY A 616 -45.22 2.45 12.62
C GLY A 616 -46.08 2.15 13.87
N GLU A 617 -47.40 2.30 13.73
CA GLU A 617 -48.39 2.38 14.83
C GLU A 617 -48.50 1.14 15.76
N PHE A 618 -47.72 0.09 15.50
CA PHE A 618 -47.60 -1.14 16.30
C PHE A 618 -46.18 -1.37 16.88
N GLY A 619 -45.31 -0.37 16.81
CA GLY A 619 -43.93 -0.42 17.29
C GLY A 619 -42.92 -0.98 16.28
N ASN A 620 -41.64 -0.90 16.62
CA ASN A 620 -40.56 -1.32 15.74
C ASN A 620 -40.28 -2.83 15.89
N GLU A 621 -40.73 -3.63 14.91
CA GLU A 621 -40.57 -5.10 14.93
C GLU A 621 -39.09 -5.58 14.95
N LYS A 622 -38.12 -4.71 14.66
CA LYS A 622 -36.68 -5.03 14.66
C LYS A 622 -36.06 -5.06 16.08
N THR A 623 -36.72 -4.46 17.07
CA THR A 623 -36.16 -4.21 18.41
C THR A 623 -35.62 -5.46 19.11
N GLY A 624 -36.29 -6.61 18.98
CA GLY A 624 -35.85 -7.88 19.56
C GLY A 624 -34.61 -8.51 18.90
N PHE A 625 -34.13 -7.95 17.79
CA PHE A 625 -33.10 -8.55 16.92
C PHE A 625 -31.85 -7.68 16.76
N TYR A 626 -31.86 -6.44 17.25
CA TYR A 626 -30.73 -5.51 17.09
C TYR A 626 -29.40 -6.07 17.58
N LYS A 627 -29.40 -6.84 18.69
CA LYS A 627 -28.18 -7.51 19.18
C LYS A 627 -27.64 -8.56 18.19
N ASN A 628 -28.50 -9.31 17.50
CA ASN A 628 -28.05 -10.31 16.53
C ASN A 628 -27.32 -9.65 15.35
N MET A 629 -27.79 -8.50 14.87
CA MET A 629 -27.14 -7.74 13.80
C MET A 629 -25.81 -7.11 14.26
N PHE A 630 -25.76 -6.61 15.49
CA PHE A 630 -24.55 -6.10 16.15
C PHE A 630 -23.48 -7.20 16.30
N ASP A 631 -23.87 -8.35 16.85
CA ASP A 631 -22.99 -9.51 17.05
C ASP A 631 -22.48 -10.06 15.70
N TYR A 632 -23.36 -10.15 14.69
CA TYR A 632 -23.00 -10.56 13.31
C TYR A 632 -21.95 -9.65 12.69
N ALA A 633 -22.14 -8.33 12.74
CA ALA A 633 -21.13 -7.38 12.25
C ALA A 633 -19.83 -7.47 13.07
N GLY A 634 -19.93 -7.64 14.40
CA GLY A 634 -18.78 -7.79 15.28
C GLY A 634 -17.89 -8.99 14.97
N MET A 635 -18.46 -10.12 14.53
CA MET A 635 -17.70 -11.34 14.18
C MET A 635 -17.13 -11.37 12.74
N GLY A 636 -17.41 -10.35 11.92
CA GLY A 636 -16.93 -10.29 10.53
C GLY A 636 -18.01 -10.02 9.48
N GLY A 637 -19.29 -10.08 9.86
CA GLY A 637 -20.42 -9.85 8.97
C GLY A 637 -20.37 -8.50 8.26
N ARG A 638 -20.91 -8.46 7.03
CA ARG A 638 -21.08 -7.24 6.25
C ARG A 638 -22.55 -6.85 6.24
N VAL A 639 -22.86 -5.59 6.54
CA VAL A 639 -24.24 -5.08 6.60
C VAL A 639 -24.39 -3.87 5.68
N PHE A 640 -25.38 -3.91 4.80
CA PHE A 640 -25.81 -2.76 4.00
C PHE A 640 -27.23 -2.37 4.42
N ALA A 641 -27.43 -1.16 4.92
CA ALA A 641 -28.71 -0.64 5.39
C ALA A 641 -29.22 0.50 4.51
N GLY A 642 -30.27 0.22 3.72
CA GLY A 642 -31.00 1.20 2.92
C GLY A 642 -32.03 1.97 3.75
N HIS A 643 -31.94 3.30 3.71
CA HIS A 643 -32.73 4.31 4.41
C HIS A 643 -33.27 3.82 5.77
N TYR A 644 -34.56 3.51 5.94
CA TYR A 644 -35.18 3.12 7.22
C TYR A 644 -34.58 1.87 7.92
N HIS A 645 -33.60 1.19 7.31
CA HIS A 645 -32.73 0.26 8.01
C HIS A 645 -31.60 0.91 8.83
N PHE A 646 -31.44 2.24 8.81
CA PHE A 646 -30.65 2.98 9.81
C PHE A 646 -31.03 2.61 11.25
N ALA A 647 -32.28 2.17 11.46
CA ALA A 647 -32.81 1.66 12.72
C ALA A 647 -31.89 0.65 13.42
N TRP A 648 -31.22 -0.25 12.66
CA TRP A 648 -30.26 -1.21 13.20
C TRP A 648 -29.07 -0.55 13.90
N VAL A 649 -28.69 0.67 13.51
CA VAL A 649 -27.59 1.46 14.07
C VAL A 649 -28.12 2.48 15.08
N LYS A 650 -29.16 3.24 14.73
CA LYS A 650 -29.79 4.29 15.56
C LYS A 650 -30.32 3.77 16.89
N ASP A 651 -31.01 2.63 16.86
CA ASP A 651 -31.65 2.04 18.04
C ASP A 651 -30.92 0.77 18.52
N GLY A 652 -29.76 0.48 17.92
CA GLY A 652 -28.96 -0.70 18.20
C GLY A 652 -28.18 -0.63 19.52
N PRO A 653 -27.42 -1.69 19.87
CA PRO A 653 -26.59 -1.68 21.07
C PRO A 653 -25.52 -0.60 21.02
N THR A 654 -25.22 0.01 22.18
CA THR A 654 -24.08 0.92 22.32
C THR A 654 -22.77 0.23 21.90
N PRO A 655 -21.88 0.91 21.15
CA PRO A 655 -21.89 2.35 20.88
C PRO A 655 -22.65 2.80 19.61
N TRP A 656 -23.32 1.92 18.86
CA TRP A 656 -23.85 2.24 17.52
C TRP A 656 -24.77 3.48 17.44
N PRO A 657 -25.71 3.73 18.37
CA PRO A 657 -26.54 4.94 18.35
C PRO A 657 -25.73 6.24 18.34
N SER A 658 -24.55 6.25 18.96
CA SER A 658 -23.67 7.42 19.09
C SER A 658 -22.76 7.67 17.88
N LEU A 659 -22.90 6.90 16.79
CA LEU A 659 -22.12 7.09 15.57
C LEU A 659 -22.63 8.20 14.67
N ALA A 660 -23.87 8.65 14.87
CA ALA A 660 -24.51 9.67 14.05
C ALA A 660 -25.46 10.57 14.85
N THR A 661 -25.64 11.80 14.38
CA THR A 661 -26.68 12.73 14.85
C THR A 661 -27.94 12.47 14.03
N TRP A 662 -28.86 11.69 14.62
CA TRP A 662 -30.10 11.27 13.97
C TRP A 662 -31.16 12.38 14.02
N ASN A 663 -31.70 12.74 12.87
CA ASN A 663 -32.74 13.75 12.70
C ASN A 663 -33.63 13.32 11.54
N LEU A 664 -34.85 12.86 11.83
CA LEU A 664 -35.83 12.46 10.81
C LEU A 664 -36.54 13.74 10.31
N ALA A 665 -35.85 14.47 9.44
CA ALA A 665 -36.31 15.72 8.88
C ALA A 665 -37.26 15.47 7.69
N ALA A 666 -37.55 16.53 6.92
CA ALA A 666 -38.23 16.38 5.64
C ALA A 666 -37.20 16.05 4.56
N ASP A 667 -37.57 15.15 3.64
CA ASP A 667 -36.81 14.76 2.45
C ASP A 667 -36.26 15.97 1.68
N LEU A 668 -35.13 15.75 1.00
CA LEU A 668 -34.48 16.78 0.20
C LEU A 668 -35.21 16.96 -1.15
N ALA A 669 -34.87 18.03 -1.86
CA ALA A 669 -35.34 18.22 -3.24
C ALA A 669 -34.94 17.03 -4.13
N SER A 670 -35.79 16.68 -5.11
CA SER A 670 -35.50 15.64 -6.09
C SER A 670 -35.50 16.22 -7.51
N PRO A 671 -34.36 16.20 -8.24
CA PRO A 671 -33.03 15.79 -7.77
C PRO A 671 -32.42 16.78 -6.75
N THR A 672 -31.47 16.28 -5.96
CA THR A 672 -30.48 17.11 -5.26
C THR A 672 -29.07 16.71 -5.68
N ASN A 673 -28.09 17.56 -5.38
CA ASN A 673 -26.67 17.27 -5.58
C ASN A 673 -26.06 16.80 -4.26
N GLY A 674 -25.64 15.53 -4.22
CA GLY A 674 -24.75 15.01 -3.19
C GLY A 674 -23.29 15.36 -3.52
N THR A 675 -22.59 15.98 -2.58
CA THR A 675 -21.15 16.17 -2.59
C THR A 675 -20.47 14.92 -2.07
N VAL A 676 -19.58 14.33 -2.88
CA VAL A 676 -18.67 13.25 -2.47
C VAL A 676 -17.49 13.86 -1.72
N LEU A 677 -17.23 13.36 -0.51
CA LEU A 677 -16.13 13.83 0.34
C LEU A 677 -14.80 13.21 -0.13
N THR A 678 -13.92 14.04 -0.68
CA THR A 678 -12.65 13.60 -1.31
C THR A 678 -11.44 13.65 -0.37
N GLY A 679 -11.62 14.03 0.90
CA GLY A 679 -10.55 14.18 1.90
C GLY A 679 -9.90 12.88 2.39
N PHE A 680 -10.20 11.74 1.77
CA PHE A 680 -9.61 10.43 2.06
C PHE A 680 -9.50 9.60 0.76
N PRO A 681 -8.57 8.62 0.67
CA PRO A 681 -8.20 7.99 -0.59
C PRO A 681 -9.37 7.32 -1.33
N LYS A 682 -10.23 6.59 -0.63
CA LYS A 682 -11.40 5.94 -1.24
C LYS A 682 -12.46 6.96 -1.73
N GLY A 683 -12.65 8.07 -1.01
CA GLY A 683 -13.58 9.14 -1.40
C GLY A 683 -13.11 9.88 -2.66
N LEU A 684 -11.80 10.13 -2.78
CA LEU A 684 -11.20 10.62 -4.02
C LEU A 684 -11.33 9.61 -5.17
N ALA A 685 -11.12 8.32 -4.91
CA ALA A 685 -11.31 7.27 -5.89
C ALA A 685 -12.77 7.18 -6.39
N LEU A 686 -13.75 7.23 -5.49
CA LEU A 686 -15.19 7.29 -5.82
C LEU A 686 -15.51 8.51 -6.69
N SER A 687 -15.02 9.69 -6.31
CA SER A 687 -15.21 10.93 -7.08
C SER A 687 -14.73 10.82 -8.53
N LYS A 688 -13.55 10.22 -8.76
CA LYS A 688 -13.03 9.95 -10.11
C LYS A 688 -13.82 8.84 -10.81
N TRP A 689 -14.11 7.75 -10.11
CA TRP A 689 -14.79 6.58 -10.63
C TRP A 689 -16.19 6.92 -11.16
N LEU A 690 -16.96 7.73 -10.43
CA LEU A 690 -18.30 8.19 -10.87
C LEU A 690 -18.25 8.92 -12.22
N VAL A 691 -17.18 9.65 -12.53
CA VAL A 691 -16.98 10.25 -13.86
C VAL A 691 -16.54 9.19 -14.87
N ASN A 692 -15.59 8.31 -14.51
CA ASN A 692 -15.11 7.22 -15.37
C ASN A 692 -16.22 6.27 -15.84
N VAL A 693 -17.24 6.03 -15.02
CA VAL A 693 -18.40 5.18 -15.37
C VAL A 693 -19.60 5.95 -15.91
N GLY A 694 -19.51 7.28 -16.09
CA GLY A 694 -20.62 8.12 -16.55
C GLY A 694 -21.82 8.11 -15.61
N ALA A 695 -21.58 8.07 -14.30
CA ALA A 695 -22.58 8.37 -13.26
C ALA A 695 -22.64 9.88 -12.96
N SER A 696 -21.58 10.62 -13.24
CA SER A 696 -21.52 12.09 -13.15
C SER A 696 -20.69 12.69 -14.27
N THR A 697 -20.97 13.95 -14.60
CA THR A 697 -20.14 14.80 -15.48
C THR A 697 -19.16 15.68 -14.71
N THR A 698 -19.28 15.75 -13.38
CA THR A 698 -18.51 16.66 -12.52
C THR A 698 -17.87 15.87 -11.37
N PRO A 699 -16.53 15.85 -11.25
CA PRO A 699 -15.85 15.24 -10.10
C PRO A 699 -16.39 15.76 -8.77
N GLY A 700 -16.54 14.89 -7.79
CA GLY A 700 -17.03 15.25 -6.46
C GLY A 700 -18.55 15.46 -6.35
N ILE A 701 -19.33 15.35 -7.44
CA ILE A 701 -20.79 15.55 -7.42
C ILE A 701 -21.51 14.30 -7.92
N LEU A 702 -22.60 13.93 -7.23
CA LEU A 702 -23.57 12.92 -7.64
C LEU A 702 -24.98 13.54 -7.64
N SER A 703 -25.72 13.41 -8.74
CA SER A 703 -27.14 13.77 -8.74
C SER A 703 -27.97 12.62 -8.17
N ILE A 704 -28.76 12.90 -7.14
CA ILE A 704 -29.51 11.90 -6.36
C ILE A 704 -31.01 12.20 -6.49
N GLN A 705 -31.79 11.19 -6.87
CA GLN A 705 -33.26 11.25 -6.80
C GLN A 705 -33.76 10.72 -5.45
N GLN A 706 -34.79 11.35 -4.89
CA GLN A 706 -35.46 10.98 -3.63
C GLN A 706 -34.49 10.87 -2.43
N ALA A 707 -33.48 11.74 -2.39
CA ALA A 707 -32.53 11.85 -1.29
C ALA A 707 -33.23 12.13 0.05
N GLN A 708 -33.01 11.26 1.04
CA GLN A 708 -33.66 11.33 2.35
C GLN A 708 -32.85 12.20 3.32
N HIS A 709 -33.45 12.55 4.47
CA HIS A 709 -32.77 13.30 5.53
C HIS A 709 -33.09 12.71 6.90
N SER A 710 -32.34 11.67 7.27
CA SER A 710 -32.39 10.98 8.58
C SER A 710 -31.20 11.29 9.49
N ILE A 711 -30.14 11.90 8.94
CA ILE A 711 -28.83 12.08 9.57
C ILE A 711 -28.29 13.49 9.29
N ASP A 712 -27.99 14.27 10.33
CA ASP A 712 -27.37 15.60 10.24
C ASP A 712 -25.82 15.57 10.28
N ALA A 713 -25.24 14.55 10.89
CA ALA A 713 -23.79 14.41 11.07
C ALA A 713 -23.42 12.97 11.46
N VAL A 714 -22.14 12.62 11.31
CA VAL A 714 -21.55 11.37 11.81
C VAL A 714 -20.27 11.63 12.58
N ASP A 715 -19.92 10.74 13.51
CA ASP A 715 -18.66 10.82 14.25
C ASP A 715 -17.49 10.51 13.31
N ALA A 716 -16.82 11.55 12.83
CA ALA A 716 -15.70 11.45 11.91
C ALA A 716 -14.46 10.73 12.49
N THR A 717 -14.39 10.46 13.80
CA THR A 717 -13.33 9.63 14.40
C THR A 717 -13.63 8.14 14.19
N ARG A 718 -14.88 7.71 14.45
CA ARG A 718 -15.31 6.30 14.44
C ARG A 718 -15.99 5.83 13.14
N THR A 719 -16.30 6.76 12.23
CA THR A 719 -16.98 6.49 10.94
C THR A 719 -16.19 7.09 9.76
N THR A 720 -16.59 6.66 8.56
CA THR A 720 -16.20 7.25 7.27
C THR A 720 -17.45 7.86 6.63
N ASN A 721 -17.49 9.18 6.49
CA ASN A 721 -18.54 9.88 5.72
C ASN A 721 -18.10 9.96 4.26
N TRP A 722 -18.97 9.60 3.31
CA TRP A 722 -18.62 9.60 1.89
C TRP A 722 -19.43 10.58 1.06
N ILE A 723 -20.72 10.76 1.35
CA ILE A 723 -21.62 11.61 0.55
C ILE A 723 -22.51 12.43 1.48
N THR A 724 -22.57 13.73 1.24
CA THR A 724 -23.43 14.69 1.94
C THR A 724 -24.22 15.55 0.97
N ALA A 725 -25.48 15.84 1.23
CA ALA A 725 -26.29 16.77 0.45
C ALA A 725 -26.69 17.99 1.32
N TYR A 726 -27.00 19.11 0.68
CA TYR A 726 -27.40 20.34 1.39
C TYR A 726 -28.91 20.36 1.66
N SER A 727 -29.31 20.62 2.92
CA SER A 727 -30.72 20.70 3.32
C SER A 727 -31.17 22.15 3.42
N ALA A 728 -31.81 22.65 2.36
CA ALA A 728 -32.23 24.05 2.26
C ALA A 728 -33.57 24.32 2.98
N LYS A 729 -33.50 24.64 4.28
CA LYS A 729 -34.59 25.34 4.98
C LYS A 729 -34.38 26.86 4.90
N ASP A 730 -35.48 27.59 4.67
CA ASP A 730 -35.54 29.02 4.33
C ASP A 730 -34.81 29.46 3.05
N VAL A 731 -35.56 29.54 1.93
CA VAL A 731 -35.14 30.28 0.71
C VAL A 731 -35.05 31.80 0.89
N ASN A 732 -35.46 32.31 2.06
CA ASN A 732 -35.55 33.74 2.39
C ASN A 732 -34.56 34.18 3.49
N LYS A 733 -33.52 33.39 3.77
CA LYS A 733 -32.40 33.79 4.64
C LYS A 733 -31.09 33.81 3.85
N PRO A 734 -30.12 34.68 4.21
CA PRO A 734 -28.76 34.54 3.70
C PRO A 734 -28.18 33.17 4.10
N PRO A 735 -27.21 32.62 3.36
CA PRO A 735 -26.69 31.28 3.60
C PRO A 735 -25.97 31.17 4.95
N VAL A 736 -26.69 30.69 5.96
CA VAL A 736 -26.12 30.29 7.26
C VAL A 736 -25.54 28.89 7.12
N THR A 737 -24.35 28.67 7.65
CA THR A 737 -23.62 27.41 7.54
C THR A 737 -24.27 26.30 8.37
N VAL A 738 -24.31 25.07 7.82
CA VAL A 738 -24.73 23.76 8.40
C VAL A 738 -26.20 23.61 8.87
N PRO A 739 -26.79 22.39 8.86
CA PRO A 739 -26.19 21.06 8.64
C PRO A 739 -26.31 20.50 7.22
N SER A 740 -25.42 19.55 6.92
CA SER A 740 -25.44 18.71 5.74
C SER A 740 -26.16 17.39 6.03
N ALA A 741 -27.13 17.01 5.21
CA ALA A 741 -27.76 15.71 5.30
C ALA A 741 -26.77 14.63 4.85
N VAL A 742 -26.37 13.72 5.74
CA VAL A 742 -25.43 12.63 5.40
C VAL A 742 -26.18 11.58 4.59
N GLN A 743 -25.79 11.44 3.33
CA GLN A 743 -26.41 10.54 2.35
C GLN A 743 -25.81 9.14 2.40
N TYR A 744 -24.52 9.02 2.77
CA TYR A 744 -23.85 7.74 2.90
C TYR A 744 -22.72 7.78 3.93
N PHE A 745 -22.70 6.82 4.86
CA PHE A 745 -21.56 6.58 5.74
C PHE A 745 -21.30 5.07 5.99
N SER A 746 -20.06 4.75 6.35
CA SER A 746 -19.64 3.42 6.77
C SER A 746 -18.91 3.44 8.12
N PHE A 747 -18.84 2.28 8.77
CA PHE A 747 -17.94 2.04 9.89
C PHE A 747 -17.54 0.57 9.96
N ASN A 748 -16.32 0.30 10.41
CA ASN A 748 -15.86 -1.05 10.70
C ASN A 748 -16.36 -1.51 12.08
N ALA A 749 -16.57 -2.82 12.26
CA ALA A 749 -17.06 -3.44 13.49
C ALA A 749 -16.09 -4.53 14.01
N PRO A 750 -15.92 -4.73 15.33
CA PRO A 750 -16.53 -3.97 16.44
C PRO A 750 -16.09 -2.50 16.48
N VAL A 751 -16.90 -1.65 17.10
CA VAL A 751 -16.61 -0.22 17.27
C VAL A 751 -15.98 0.01 18.64
N GLY A 752 -14.89 0.79 18.70
CA GLY A 752 -14.17 1.08 19.95
C GLY A 752 -13.03 0.11 20.28
N VAL A 753 -12.73 -0.85 19.40
CA VAL A 753 -11.47 -1.60 19.40
C VAL A 753 -10.48 -0.96 18.41
N ALA A 754 -9.19 -1.26 18.55
CA ALA A 754 -8.17 -0.82 17.58
C ALA A 754 -8.49 -1.29 16.15
N ALA A 755 -8.08 -0.53 15.14
CA ALA A 755 -8.42 -0.80 13.72
C ALA A 755 -8.05 -2.23 13.29
N ASP A 756 -6.87 -2.72 13.63
CA ASP A 756 -6.41 -4.09 13.35
C ASP A 756 -7.17 -5.18 14.12
N SER A 757 -8.03 -4.82 15.08
CA SER A 757 -8.95 -5.74 15.77
C SER A 757 -10.37 -5.73 15.19
N GLN A 758 -10.65 -4.88 14.20
CA GLN A 758 -11.94 -4.87 13.50
C GLN A 758 -12.00 -5.98 12.45
N CYS A 759 -13.22 -6.47 12.18
CA CYS A 759 -13.48 -7.69 11.41
C CYS A 759 -14.61 -7.53 10.36
N GLY A 760 -15.68 -6.82 10.73
CA GLY A 760 -16.84 -6.55 9.87
C GLY A 760 -16.91 -5.09 9.40
N ARG A 761 -17.89 -4.80 8.56
CA ARG A 761 -18.21 -3.42 8.11
C ARG A 761 -19.72 -3.24 7.97
N VAL A 762 -20.20 -2.09 8.42
CA VAL A 762 -21.59 -1.65 8.30
C VAL A 762 -21.63 -0.42 7.41
N VAL A 763 -22.64 -0.36 6.55
CA VAL A 763 -22.94 0.73 5.62
C VAL A 763 -24.37 1.19 5.86
N VAL A 764 -24.58 2.51 5.90
CA VAL A 764 -25.90 3.13 5.98
C VAL A 764 -26.01 4.16 4.85
N THR A 765 -27.11 4.09 4.09
CA THR A 765 -27.38 4.99 2.96
C THR A 765 -28.78 5.59 3.04
N ASP A 766 -28.88 6.92 2.99
CA ASP A 766 -30.13 7.68 2.83
C ASP A 766 -30.46 7.92 1.35
N ILE A 767 -29.64 7.37 0.44
CA ILE A 767 -29.91 7.28 -0.99
C ILE A 767 -30.77 6.04 -1.28
N HIS A 768 -31.98 6.27 -1.81
CA HIS A 768 -32.83 5.21 -2.37
C HIS A 768 -32.17 4.55 -3.60
N VAL A 769 -32.39 3.25 -3.76
CA VAL A 769 -31.83 2.41 -4.83
C VAL A 769 -32.47 2.72 -6.17
N ASP A 770 -33.77 3.01 -6.19
CA ASP A 770 -34.49 3.43 -7.41
C ASP A 770 -35.35 4.66 -7.10
N SER A 771 -35.64 5.46 -8.13
CA SER A 771 -36.54 6.62 -8.03
C SER A 771 -38.03 6.24 -8.15
N THR A 772 -38.33 4.97 -8.40
CA THR A 772 -39.69 4.44 -8.57
C THR A 772 -40.06 3.54 -7.41
N LYS A 773 -41.05 3.97 -6.60
CA LYS A 773 -41.61 3.17 -5.50
C LYS A 773 -42.15 1.86 -6.05
N SER A 774 -41.72 0.74 -5.48
CA SER A 774 -42.00 -0.58 -6.03
C SER A 774 -43.49 -0.97 -5.85
N PRO A 775 -44.15 -1.57 -6.87
CA PRO A 775 -45.53 -2.02 -6.73
C PRO A 775 -45.61 -3.22 -5.77
N SER A 776 -46.21 -2.97 -4.60
CA SER A 776 -46.20 -3.88 -3.45
C SER A 776 -47.46 -4.74 -3.35
N ASN A 777 -47.46 -5.94 -3.96
CA ASN A 777 -48.50 -6.97 -3.80
C ASN A 777 -48.04 -8.35 -4.32
N ASP A 778 -48.84 -9.40 -4.13
CA ASP A 778 -48.58 -10.80 -4.52
C ASP A 778 -48.64 -11.10 -6.04
N SER A 779 -48.59 -10.08 -6.91
CA SER A 779 -48.81 -10.30 -8.35
C SER A 779 -47.59 -10.90 -9.05
N SER A 780 -47.80 -11.67 -10.12
CA SER A 780 -46.71 -12.23 -10.93
C SER A 780 -45.80 -11.17 -11.58
N ALA A 781 -46.27 -9.91 -11.70
CA ALA A 781 -45.47 -8.78 -12.17
C ALA A 781 -44.58 -8.15 -11.08
N SER A 782 -44.87 -8.39 -9.81
CA SER A 782 -44.13 -7.86 -8.63
C SER A 782 -43.31 -8.93 -7.89
N ALA A 783 -43.35 -10.18 -8.38
CA ALA A 783 -42.37 -11.21 -8.06
C ALA A 783 -41.00 -10.93 -8.72
N PHE A 784 -39.91 -11.37 -8.10
CA PHE A 784 -38.59 -11.37 -8.74
C PHE A 784 -38.51 -12.46 -9.82
N PRO A 785 -37.88 -12.25 -11.00
CA PRO A 785 -37.20 -11.03 -11.45
C PRO A 785 -38.10 -10.02 -12.17
N GLY A 786 -39.38 -10.32 -12.39
CA GLY A 786 -40.31 -9.46 -13.15
C GLY A 786 -40.39 -8.03 -12.63
N ARG A 787 -40.39 -7.84 -11.31
CA ARG A 787 -40.42 -6.52 -10.65
C ARG A 787 -39.28 -5.58 -11.05
N CYS A 788 -38.13 -6.13 -11.46
CA CYS A 788 -36.95 -5.37 -11.88
C CYS A 788 -37.10 -4.73 -13.27
N GLY A 789 -38.17 -5.07 -14.00
CA GLY A 789 -38.38 -4.65 -15.38
C GLY A 789 -37.34 -5.21 -16.36
N THR A 790 -37.27 -4.56 -17.53
CA THR A 790 -36.38 -4.91 -18.64
C THR A 790 -35.09 -4.07 -18.69
N GLY A 791 -34.97 -3.04 -17.85
CA GLY A 791 -33.81 -2.14 -17.83
C GLY A 791 -32.60 -2.76 -17.16
N THR A 792 -31.58 -3.10 -17.95
CA THR A 792 -30.31 -3.69 -17.46
C THR A 792 -29.29 -2.65 -17.01
N THR A 793 -29.39 -1.39 -17.46
CA THR A 793 -28.44 -0.32 -17.14
C THR A 793 -28.63 0.21 -15.71
N LEU A 794 -27.53 0.36 -14.97
CA LEU A 794 -27.50 1.06 -13.68
C LEU A 794 -27.67 2.59 -13.88
N THR A 795 -28.53 3.20 -13.07
CA THR A 795 -28.62 4.68 -12.93
C THR A 795 -27.38 5.26 -12.21
N ALA A 796 -27.24 6.58 -12.18
CA ALA A 796 -26.14 7.26 -11.48
C ALA A 796 -26.03 6.84 -10.00
N GLN A 797 -27.14 6.90 -9.25
CA GLN A 797 -27.19 6.45 -7.86
C GLN A 797 -26.96 4.93 -7.72
N GLN A 798 -27.47 4.11 -8.66
CA GLN A 798 -27.23 2.66 -8.64
C GLN A 798 -25.74 2.30 -8.86
N LYS A 799 -25.01 3.06 -9.69
CA LYS A 799 -23.55 2.93 -9.83
C LYS A 799 -22.82 3.36 -8.55
N ALA A 800 -23.23 4.45 -7.91
CA ALA A 800 -22.68 4.82 -6.60
C ALA A 800 -22.85 3.69 -5.57
N LEU A 801 -24.01 3.02 -5.53
CA LEU A 801 -24.24 1.88 -4.64
C LEU A 801 -23.49 0.59 -5.08
N GLU A 802 -23.23 0.39 -6.37
CA GLU A 802 -22.38 -0.71 -6.88
C GLU A 802 -20.94 -0.61 -6.33
N PHE A 803 -20.30 0.56 -6.44
CA PHE A 803 -18.97 0.80 -5.85
C PHE A 803 -18.94 0.43 -4.36
N MET A 804 -20.00 0.80 -3.64
CA MET A 804 -20.15 0.56 -2.22
C MET A 804 -20.39 -0.91 -1.86
N ILE A 805 -21.05 -1.70 -2.73
CA ILE A 805 -21.21 -3.16 -2.54
C ILE A 805 -19.86 -3.87 -2.72
N PHE A 806 -19.04 -3.46 -3.68
CA PHE A 806 -17.68 -4.00 -3.85
C PHE A 806 -16.73 -3.54 -2.72
N ASP A 807 -16.84 -2.29 -2.25
CA ASP A 807 -16.06 -1.86 -1.09
C ASP A 807 -16.50 -2.54 0.21
N LEU A 808 -17.81 -2.69 0.46
CA LEU A 808 -18.34 -3.43 1.61
C LEU A 808 -17.84 -4.89 1.63
N GLY A 809 -17.77 -5.52 0.45
CA GLY A 809 -17.18 -6.85 0.29
C GLY A 809 -15.66 -6.90 0.49
N SER A 810 -14.95 -5.78 0.33
CA SER A 810 -13.49 -5.71 0.47
C SER A 810 -13.00 -6.00 1.89
N ARG A 811 -11.67 -6.10 2.03
CA ARG A 811 -11.00 -6.37 3.32
C ARG A 811 -11.20 -5.21 4.32
N VAL A 812 -11.16 -5.53 5.61
CA VAL A 812 -11.18 -4.53 6.69
C VAL A 812 -9.78 -3.97 6.91
N CYS A 813 -9.62 -2.70 6.56
CA CYS A 813 -8.59 -1.78 7.03
C CYS A 813 -9.26 -0.48 7.50
N ASP A 814 -8.49 0.41 8.12
CA ASP A 814 -8.87 1.82 8.20
C ASP A 814 -9.13 2.35 6.76
N GLU A 815 -10.29 2.98 6.56
CA GLU A 815 -10.72 3.46 5.25
C GLU A 815 -10.15 4.85 4.91
N LYS A 816 -9.54 5.51 5.90
CA LYS A 816 -8.89 6.82 5.77
C LYS A 816 -7.46 6.70 5.24
N LEU A 817 -6.85 5.52 5.40
CA LEU A 817 -5.53 5.21 4.89
C LEU A 817 -5.62 4.66 3.44
N PRO A 818 -4.56 4.81 2.62
CA PRO A 818 -4.50 4.11 1.35
C PRO A 818 -4.49 2.58 1.58
N PRO A 819 -5.03 1.78 0.63
CA PRO A 819 -4.89 0.33 0.71
C PRO A 819 -3.41 -0.06 0.86
N PRO A 820 -3.05 -0.91 1.85
CA PRO A 820 -1.64 -1.26 2.05
C PRO A 820 -1.09 -1.93 0.78
N PRO A 821 0.16 -1.61 0.37
CA PRO A 821 0.76 -2.22 -0.80
C PRO A 821 0.80 -3.75 -0.61
N PRO A 822 0.51 -4.55 -1.65
CA PRO A 822 0.26 -5.97 -1.48
C PRO A 822 1.53 -6.71 -1.06
N THR A 823 1.64 -7.00 0.23
CA THR A 823 2.82 -7.64 0.85
C THR A 823 2.93 -9.10 0.43
N CYS A 824 4.13 -9.53 0.04
CA CYS A 824 4.43 -10.94 -0.11
C CYS A 824 4.65 -11.58 1.26
N THR A 825 3.99 -12.71 1.52
CA THR A 825 4.15 -13.47 2.76
C THR A 825 5.15 -14.61 2.53
N LYS A 826 6.26 -14.59 3.26
CA LYS A 826 7.32 -15.60 3.13
C LYS A 826 6.81 -16.98 3.51
N ARG A 827 7.08 -17.96 2.66
CA ARG A 827 6.87 -19.39 2.93
C ARG A 827 7.78 -19.83 4.07
N THR A 828 7.39 -20.84 4.83
CA THR A 828 8.28 -21.56 5.76
C THR A 828 8.83 -22.84 5.12
N CYS A 829 9.88 -23.40 5.71
CA CYS A 829 10.46 -24.68 5.27
C CYS A 829 9.46 -25.85 5.39
N ALA A 830 8.67 -25.86 6.48
CA ALA A 830 7.67 -26.89 6.74
C ALA A 830 6.54 -26.90 5.69
N GLU A 831 6.01 -25.72 5.31
CA GLU A 831 5.00 -25.59 4.26
C GLU A 831 5.50 -26.00 2.87
N GLN A 832 6.83 -25.99 2.66
CA GLN A 832 7.47 -26.48 1.44
C GLN A 832 7.84 -27.97 1.50
N GLY A 833 7.64 -28.62 2.65
CA GLY A 833 8.09 -29.98 2.90
C GLY A 833 9.61 -30.14 2.95
N ILE A 834 10.36 -29.05 3.16
CA ILE A 834 11.82 -29.02 3.14
C ILE A 834 12.35 -29.11 4.58
N GLU A 835 13.14 -30.14 4.85
CA GLU A 835 13.71 -30.51 6.15
C GLU A 835 15.19 -30.11 6.28
N CYS A 836 15.88 -29.95 5.16
CA CYS A 836 17.32 -29.69 5.08
C CYS A 836 17.66 -28.70 3.95
N GLY A 837 18.75 -27.95 4.10
CA GLY A 837 19.34 -27.14 3.03
C GLY A 837 18.72 -25.75 2.87
N SER A 838 18.63 -25.25 1.63
CA SER A 838 18.13 -23.90 1.33
C SER A 838 16.94 -23.95 0.36
N ALA A 839 15.95 -23.09 0.59
CA ALA A 839 14.72 -23.02 -0.21
C ALA A 839 14.37 -21.57 -0.58
N PRO A 840 13.70 -21.29 -1.72
CA PRO A 840 13.16 -19.96 -1.99
C PRO A 840 12.08 -19.60 -0.95
N ASP A 841 12.03 -18.36 -0.48
CA ASP A 841 10.99 -17.91 0.47
C ASP A 841 9.67 -17.51 -0.21
N GLY A 842 9.60 -17.59 -1.54
CA GLY A 842 8.43 -17.17 -2.34
C GLY A 842 8.33 -15.66 -2.57
N CYS A 843 9.20 -14.86 -1.95
CA CYS A 843 9.23 -13.40 -1.99
C CYS A 843 10.58 -12.84 -2.49
N GLY A 844 11.35 -13.64 -3.23
CA GLY A 844 12.67 -13.28 -3.76
C GLY A 844 13.84 -13.46 -2.79
N GLY A 845 13.60 -13.91 -1.55
CA GLY A 845 14.62 -14.29 -0.59
C GLY A 845 14.84 -15.81 -0.52
N THR A 846 15.70 -16.23 0.41
CA THR A 846 16.05 -17.64 0.64
C THR A 846 15.90 -17.98 2.13
N LEU A 847 15.28 -19.12 2.40
CA LEU A 847 15.18 -19.75 3.72
C LEU A 847 16.36 -20.69 3.94
N THR A 848 16.89 -20.73 5.17
CA THR A 848 17.77 -21.81 5.63
C THR A 848 16.93 -22.81 6.42
N CYS A 849 16.81 -24.01 5.89
CA CYS A 849 15.89 -25.04 6.35
C CYS A 849 16.65 -26.18 7.02
N GLY A 850 17.20 -25.98 8.22
CA GLY A 850 17.77 -27.06 9.04
C GLY A 850 18.98 -27.81 8.45
N THR A 851 19.37 -28.89 9.14
CA THR A 851 20.49 -29.77 8.78
C THR A 851 20.13 -31.22 9.11
N CYS A 852 20.65 -32.18 8.34
CA CYS A 852 20.33 -33.59 8.56
C CYS A 852 21.01 -34.20 9.79
N PRO A 853 20.39 -35.21 10.44
CA PRO A 853 21.03 -36.01 11.49
C PRO A 853 22.33 -36.68 11.02
N SER A 854 23.24 -36.96 11.96
CA SER A 854 24.52 -37.59 11.67
C SER A 854 24.37 -38.89 10.88
N GLY A 855 25.05 -38.99 9.73
CA GLY A 855 24.94 -40.12 8.81
C GLY A 855 23.91 -39.95 7.68
N MET A 856 23.21 -38.81 7.62
CA MET A 856 22.32 -38.44 6.51
C MET A 856 22.84 -37.20 5.77
N VAL A 857 22.58 -37.14 4.46
CA VAL A 857 22.87 -36.01 3.58
C VAL A 857 21.59 -35.40 3.05
N CYS A 858 21.63 -34.09 2.74
CA CYS A 858 20.49 -33.40 2.18
C CYS A 858 20.38 -33.67 0.67
N GLY A 859 19.28 -34.29 0.24
CA GLY A 859 19.03 -34.62 -1.16
C GLY A 859 18.45 -33.46 -1.96
N THR A 860 18.52 -33.56 -3.29
CA THR A 860 17.79 -32.68 -4.21
C THR A 860 16.28 -32.80 -3.96
N GLY A 861 15.66 -31.73 -3.48
CA GLY A 861 14.29 -31.75 -2.94
C GLY A 861 14.20 -31.48 -1.44
N GLY A 862 15.32 -31.27 -0.74
CA GLY A 862 15.32 -30.78 0.64
C GLY A 862 14.92 -31.81 1.69
N LYS A 863 15.11 -33.10 1.40
CA LYS A 863 14.85 -34.24 2.30
C LYS A 863 16.15 -34.87 2.78
N CYS A 864 16.18 -35.35 4.01
CA CYS A 864 17.34 -36.08 4.53
C CYS A 864 17.33 -37.56 4.10
N ALA A 865 18.43 -38.01 3.49
CA ALA A 865 18.60 -39.36 3.00
C ALA A 865 19.86 -40.03 3.60
N GLY A 866 19.76 -41.32 3.94
CA GLY A 866 20.88 -42.12 4.44
C GLY A 866 21.86 -42.55 3.34
N THR A 867 23.04 -43.02 3.74
CA THR A 867 24.19 -43.34 2.85
C THR A 867 24.00 -44.52 1.89
N SER A 868 22.81 -45.13 1.79
CA SER A 868 22.49 -46.21 0.85
C SER A 868 21.68 -45.72 -0.36
N CYS A 869 22.08 -44.60 -0.96
CA CYS A 869 21.52 -44.17 -2.24
C CYS A 869 22.15 -45.01 -3.36
N THR A 870 21.41 -45.98 -3.88
CA THR A 870 21.81 -46.79 -5.03
C THR A 870 21.75 -45.92 -6.29
N PRO A 871 22.88 -45.67 -6.99
CA PRO A 871 22.87 -44.85 -8.19
C PRO A 871 21.95 -45.46 -9.27
N THR A 872 21.13 -44.63 -9.91
CA THR A 872 20.47 -45.03 -11.16
C THR A 872 21.51 -45.24 -12.27
N THR A 873 21.10 -45.81 -13.40
CA THR A 873 21.98 -46.06 -14.56
C THR A 873 21.41 -45.42 -15.81
N CYS A 874 22.27 -45.17 -16.81
CA CYS A 874 21.88 -44.64 -18.11
C CYS A 874 20.78 -45.49 -18.77
N ALA A 875 20.89 -46.82 -18.66
CA ALA A 875 19.88 -47.76 -19.15
C ALA A 875 18.54 -47.63 -18.38
N ALA A 876 18.58 -47.48 -17.05
CA ALA A 876 17.38 -47.28 -16.22
C ALA A 876 16.71 -45.91 -16.43
N LEU A 877 17.50 -44.88 -16.81
CA LEU A 877 17.00 -43.57 -17.23
C LEU A 877 16.55 -43.54 -18.71
N GLY A 878 16.83 -44.58 -19.49
CA GLY A 878 16.54 -44.65 -20.93
C GLY A 878 17.41 -43.72 -21.81
N VAL A 879 18.52 -43.19 -21.29
CA VAL A 879 19.38 -42.21 -21.97
C VAL A 879 20.67 -42.84 -22.52
N GLU A 880 21.03 -42.43 -23.73
CA GLU A 880 22.16 -42.94 -24.54
C GLU A 880 23.35 -41.98 -24.57
N CYS A 881 23.10 -40.70 -24.26
CA CYS A 881 24.04 -39.61 -24.41
C CYS A 881 23.97 -38.61 -23.24
N GLY A 882 25.09 -37.94 -22.95
CA GLY A 882 25.13 -36.76 -22.08
C GLY A 882 25.39 -37.03 -20.59
N SER A 883 25.30 -35.97 -19.78
CA SER A 883 25.56 -36.01 -18.34
C SER A 883 24.26 -35.88 -17.54
N TRP A 884 23.99 -36.85 -16.67
CA TRP A 884 22.72 -36.98 -15.94
C TRP A 884 22.96 -37.13 -14.44
N SER A 885 22.03 -36.69 -13.59
CA SER A 885 22.12 -36.97 -12.15
C SER A 885 21.99 -38.46 -11.90
N ASN A 886 22.86 -39.03 -11.06
CA ASN A 886 22.75 -40.43 -10.64
C ASN A 886 21.70 -40.66 -9.53
N GLY A 887 20.98 -39.61 -9.11
CA GLY A 887 20.03 -39.61 -7.98
C GLY A 887 20.66 -39.43 -6.60
N CYS A 888 22.00 -39.46 -6.52
CA CYS A 888 22.79 -39.62 -5.30
C CYS A 888 23.94 -38.60 -5.21
N GLY A 889 23.81 -37.43 -5.86
CA GLY A 889 24.83 -36.36 -5.86
C GLY A 889 26.03 -36.57 -6.79
N GLY A 890 26.07 -37.66 -7.56
CA GLY A 890 27.05 -37.91 -8.61
C GLY A 890 26.47 -37.71 -10.02
N ILE A 891 27.35 -37.63 -11.03
CA ILE A 891 26.97 -37.52 -12.44
C ILE A 891 27.21 -38.84 -13.16
N LEU A 892 26.19 -39.34 -13.87
CA LEU A 892 26.31 -40.38 -14.87
C LEU A 892 26.75 -39.76 -16.20
N THR A 893 27.95 -40.10 -16.67
CA THR A 893 28.37 -39.82 -18.05
C THR A 893 27.84 -40.94 -18.95
N CYS A 894 26.65 -40.73 -19.49
CA CYS A 894 25.95 -41.69 -20.34
C CYS A 894 26.43 -41.55 -21.77
N GLY A 895 27.55 -42.17 -22.15
CA GLY A 895 27.97 -42.30 -23.55
C GLY A 895 28.25 -41.00 -24.31
N THR A 896 28.54 -41.14 -25.60
CA THR A 896 28.76 -40.06 -26.57
C THR A 896 28.25 -40.48 -27.94
N CYS A 897 27.52 -39.61 -28.64
CA CYS A 897 26.98 -39.92 -29.95
C CYS A 897 28.11 -40.09 -30.98
N THR A 898 28.21 -41.29 -31.59
CA THR A 898 29.15 -41.58 -32.68
C THR A 898 28.77 -40.86 -33.98
N THR A 899 27.49 -40.55 -34.15
CA THR A 899 26.97 -39.59 -35.15
C THR A 899 25.84 -38.77 -34.54
N GLY A 900 25.78 -37.48 -34.88
CA GLY A 900 24.75 -36.56 -34.37
C GLY A 900 25.07 -35.93 -33.01
N THR A 901 24.09 -35.21 -32.44
CA THR A 901 24.22 -34.45 -31.18
C THR A 901 23.29 -35.06 -30.13
N CYS A 902 23.68 -34.97 -28.86
CA CYS A 902 22.82 -35.39 -27.75
C CYS A 902 21.62 -34.45 -27.60
N GLY A 903 20.39 -34.99 -27.59
CA GLY A 903 19.16 -34.21 -27.69
C GLY A 903 18.77 -33.85 -29.13
N GLY A 904 19.55 -34.27 -30.13
CA GLY A 904 19.22 -34.11 -31.55
C GLY A 904 17.88 -34.78 -31.87
N GLY A 905 17.05 -34.14 -32.69
CA GLY A 905 15.69 -34.60 -32.97
C GLY A 905 14.64 -34.26 -31.90
N GLY A 906 15.01 -33.52 -30.84
CA GLY A 906 14.04 -32.97 -29.88
C GLY A 906 13.70 -33.86 -28.68
N VAL A 907 14.43 -34.97 -28.48
CA VAL A 907 14.27 -35.86 -27.32
C VAL A 907 15.53 -35.82 -26.45
N PRO A 908 15.51 -35.21 -25.25
CA PRO A 908 16.67 -35.15 -24.37
C PRO A 908 17.24 -36.54 -24.05
N GLY A 909 18.57 -36.66 -24.07
CA GLY A 909 19.27 -37.91 -23.74
C GLY A 909 19.29 -38.98 -24.83
N LYS A 910 18.76 -38.70 -26.02
CA LYS A 910 18.90 -39.55 -27.22
C LYS A 910 19.89 -38.96 -28.23
N CYS A 911 20.56 -39.82 -28.98
CA CYS A 911 21.41 -39.38 -30.11
C CYS A 911 20.55 -39.15 -31.36
N GLY A 912 20.65 -37.96 -31.96
CA GLY A 912 19.92 -37.62 -33.18
C GLY A 912 20.75 -36.81 -34.17
N GLY A 913 20.41 -36.95 -35.46
CA GLY A 913 21.19 -36.40 -36.58
C GLY A 913 21.39 -34.88 -36.53
N ALA A 914 22.54 -34.42 -37.01
CA ALA A 914 23.00 -33.03 -36.93
C ALA A 914 22.31 -32.05 -37.91
N THR A 915 21.12 -32.40 -38.42
CA THR A 915 20.32 -31.56 -39.32
C THR A 915 18.93 -31.38 -38.75
N CYS A 916 18.75 -30.34 -37.92
CA CYS A 916 17.45 -29.69 -37.88
C CYS A 916 17.24 -29.03 -39.25
N THR A 917 16.29 -29.52 -40.04
CA THR A 917 15.99 -28.98 -41.37
C THR A 917 15.20 -27.67 -41.20
N PRO A 918 15.75 -26.50 -41.54
CA PRO A 918 15.04 -25.23 -41.37
C PRO A 918 13.78 -25.22 -42.22
N LYS A 919 12.61 -25.07 -41.60
CA LYS A 919 11.36 -24.96 -42.35
C LYS A 919 11.30 -23.62 -43.07
N LYS A 920 10.84 -23.65 -44.31
CA LYS A 920 10.72 -22.48 -45.19
C LYS A 920 9.31 -21.89 -45.10
N CYS A 921 9.13 -20.69 -45.62
CA CYS A 921 7.85 -19.97 -45.57
C CYS A 921 6.72 -20.75 -46.27
N SER A 922 7.06 -21.41 -47.38
CA SER A 922 6.21 -22.39 -48.08
C SER A 922 5.66 -23.48 -47.17
N ASP A 923 6.45 -23.94 -46.21
CA ASP A 923 6.21 -25.15 -45.42
C ASP A 923 5.25 -24.88 -44.24
N TYR A 924 5.06 -23.60 -43.91
CA TYR A 924 4.01 -23.08 -43.04
C TYR A 924 2.87 -22.39 -43.81
N GLY A 925 3.03 -22.17 -45.13
CA GLY A 925 2.13 -21.37 -45.95
C GLY A 925 2.21 -19.85 -45.73
N TYR A 926 3.28 -19.34 -45.13
CA TYR A 926 3.44 -17.92 -44.81
C TYR A 926 3.96 -17.09 -46.01
N GLU A 927 3.44 -15.88 -46.13
CA GLU A 927 3.66 -14.89 -47.21
C GLU A 927 4.33 -13.60 -46.72
N CYS A 928 4.51 -13.47 -45.40
CA CYS A 928 5.00 -12.26 -44.76
C CYS A 928 5.52 -12.52 -43.34
N GLY A 929 6.28 -11.58 -42.78
CA GLY A 929 6.68 -11.56 -41.37
C GLY A 929 7.92 -12.40 -41.04
N SER A 930 8.37 -12.30 -39.79
CA SER A 930 9.58 -12.94 -39.27
C SER A 930 9.21 -14.08 -38.32
N TRP A 931 9.63 -15.30 -38.63
CA TRP A 931 9.21 -16.52 -37.92
C TRP A 931 10.43 -17.36 -37.50
N ALA A 932 10.28 -18.24 -36.51
CA ALA A 932 11.33 -19.20 -36.19
C ALA A 932 11.31 -20.37 -37.21
N ASP A 933 12.49 -20.74 -37.72
CA ASP A 933 12.66 -21.87 -38.66
C ASP A 933 12.50 -23.26 -38.00
N GLY A 934 12.43 -23.30 -36.66
CA GLY A 934 12.40 -24.50 -35.83
C GLY A 934 13.78 -24.96 -35.33
N CYS A 935 14.86 -24.29 -35.77
CA CYS A 935 16.25 -24.69 -35.58
C CYS A 935 17.12 -23.64 -34.87
N GLY A 936 16.56 -22.46 -34.60
CA GLY A 936 17.22 -21.36 -33.87
C GLY A 936 17.47 -20.11 -34.71
N THR A 937 17.07 -20.11 -35.98
CA THR A 937 17.24 -18.98 -36.91
C THR A 937 15.92 -18.29 -37.23
N VAL A 938 15.99 -17.00 -37.57
CA VAL A 938 14.80 -16.20 -37.94
C VAL A 938 14.64 -16.18 -39.46
N LEU A 939 13.48 -16.68 -39.90
CA LEU A 939 13.03 -16.82 -41.27
C LEU A 939 12.17 -15.62 -41.66
N ASN A 940 12.65 -14.78 -42.58
CA ASN A 940 11.91 -13.63 -43.09
C ASN A 940 11.09 -14.02 -44.33
N CYS A 941 9.77 -14.06 -44.20
CA CYS A 941 8.83 -14.47 -45.25
C CYS A 941 8.33 -13.32 -46.13
N GLY A 942 8.93 -12.13 -46.02
CA GLY A 942 8.60 -10.96 -46.83
C GLY A 942 7.70 -9.95 -46.12
N THR A 943 7.24 -8.96 -46.88
CA THR A 943 6.40 -7.86 -46.41
C THR A 943 5.21 -7.69 -47.36
N CYS A 944 4.00 -7.56 -46.81
CA CYS A 944 2.80 -7.34 -47.62
C CYS A 944 2.86 -6.01 -48.37
N THR A 945 2.42 -6.00 -49.63
CA THR A 945 2.22 -4.76 -50.39
C THR A 945 1.12 -3.93 -49.72
N PRO A 946 1.37 -2.66 -49.34
CA PRO A 946 0.33 -1.80 -48.77
C PRO A 946 -0.89 -1.69 -49.70
N PRO A 947 -2.13 -1.70 -49.18
CA PRO A 947 -2.51 -1.62 -47.75
C PRO A 947 -2.72 -2.99 -47.05
N ALA A 948 -2.21 -4.10 -47.57
CA ALA A 948 -2.31 -5.40 -46.87
C ALA A 948 -1.39 -5.44 -45.64
N THR A 949 -1.81 -6.14 -44.59
CA THR A 949 -1.02 -6.34 -43.36
C THR A 949 -0.79 -7.82 -43.09
N CYS A 950 0.31 -8.13 -42.39
CA CYS A 950 0.67 -9.51 -42.08
C CYS A 950 -0.13 -10.03 -40.88
N GLY A 951 -0.86 -11.13 -41.06
CA GLY A 951 -1.88 -11.58 -40.11
C GLY A 951 -3.28 -11.01 -40.38
N GLY A 952 -3.46 -10.24 -41.46
CA GLY A 952 -4.78 -9.73 -41.88
C GLY A 952 -5.80 -10.85 -42.09
N LEU A 953 -7.08 -10.56 -41.82
CA LEU A 953 -8.17 -11.54 -41.74
C LEU A 953 -7.99 -12.63 -40.64
N GLY A 954 -7.06 -12.45 -39.71
CA GLY A 954 -6.84 -13.35 -38.57
C GLY A 954 -6.05 -14.63 -38.91
N VAL A 955 -5.56 -14.78 -40.14
CA VAL A 955 -4.77 -15.92 -40.57
C VAL A 955 -3.28 -15.61 -40.41
N THR A 956 -2.63 -16.26 -39.44
CA THR A 956 -1.23 -16.00 -39.09
C THR A 956 -0.29 -16.16 -40.29
N GLY A 957 0.57 -15.18 -40.53
CA GLY A 957 1.58 -15.20 -41.60
C GLY A 957 1.04 -15.03 -43.03
N LYS A 958 -0.24 -14.74 -43.22
CA LYS A 958 -0.83 -14.37 -44.52
C LYS A 958 -0.96 -12.86 -44.69
N CYS A 959 -0.93 -12.38 -45.94
CA CYS A 959 -1.27 -10.99 -46.24
C CYS A 959 -2.78 -10.83 -46.38
N GLY A 960 -3.37 -9.90 -45.62
CA GLY A 960 -4.81 -9.66 -45.65
C GLY A 960 -5.21 -8.22 -45.37
N TYR A 961 -6.47 -7.90 -45.67
CA TYR A 961 -7.06 -6.57 -45.49
C TYR A 961 -8.13 -6.60 -44.40
N SER A 962 -8.03 -5.69 -43.43
CA SER A 962 -9.13 -5.31 -42.54
C SER A 962 -9.58 -3.90 -42.90
N THR A 963 -10.85 -3.71 -43.26
CA THR A 963 -11.37 -2.41 -43.70
C THR A 963 -11.55 -1.45 -42.52
N CYS A 964 -10.47 -0.76 -42.17
CA CYS A 964 -10.50 0.43 -41.33
C CYS A 964 -10.03 1.63 -42.14
N THR A 965 -10.92 2.58 -42.39
CA THR A 965 -10.58 3.83 -43.09
C THR A 965 -10.03 4.81 -42.06
N LYS A 966 -8.76 5.20 -42.21
CA LYS A 966 -8.11 6.20 -41.35
C LYS A 966 -8.88 7.51 -41.37
N LYS A 967 -9.02 8.16 -40.22
CA LYS A 967 -9.54 9.53 -40.17
C LYS A 967 -8.47 10.53 -40.59
N THR A 968 -8.85 11.57 -41.32
CA THR A 968 -7.96 12.71 -41.57
C THR A 968 -7.79 13.57 -40.32
N CYS A 969 -6.69 14.32 -40.24
CA CYS A 969 -6.40 15.22 -39.12
C CYS A 969 -7.54 16.22 -38.85
N ALA A 970 -8.18 16.74 -39.91
CA ALA A 970 -9.36 17.60 -39.82
C ALA A 970 -10.57 16.90 -39.18
N GLU A 971 -10.85 15.65 -39.53
CA GLU A 971 -11.94 14.83 -38.93
C GLU A 971 -11.62 14.36 -37.50
N MET A 972 -10.36 14.47 -37.07
CA MET A 972 -9.92 14.24 -35.70
C MET A 972 -9.86 15.53 -34.87
N GLY A 973 -10.02 16.71 -35.48
CA GLY A 973 -9.91 18.00 -34.80
C GLY A 973 -8.47 18.39 -34.42
N VAL A 974 -7.46 17.82 -35.09
CA VAL A 974 -6.04 18.05 -34.78
C VAL A 974 -5.34 18.72 -35.97
N SER A 975 -4.59 19.79 -35.72
CA SER A 975 -3.97 20.63 -36.75
C SER A 975 -2.49 20.35 -37.02
N CYS A 976 -1.77 19.72 -36.09
CA CYS A 976 -0.35 19.36 -36.24
C CYS A 976 0.03 18.22 -35.27
N GLY A 977 1.18 17.58 -35.49
CA GLY A 977 1.75 16.54 -34.62
C GLY A 977 1.22 15.12 -34.84
N MET A 978 1.85 14.15 -34.20
CA MET A 978 1.50 12.73 -34.31
C MET A 978 0.24 12.39 -33.50
N SER A 979 -0.81 11.94 -34.18
CA SER A 979 -2.11 11.55 -33.58
C SER A 979 -2.55 10.15 -34.00
N GLY A 980 -3.33 9.47 -33.15
CA GLY A 980 -3.83 8.12 -33.44
C GLY A 980 -4.88 8.13 -34.57
N ASP A 981 -4.63 7.42 -35.66
CA ASP A 981 -5.36 7.52 -36.94
C ASP A 981 -6.78 6.92 -36.97
N GLY A 982 -7.31 6.56 -35.81
CA GLY A 982 -8.58 5.84 -35.64
C GLY A 982 -8.52 4.33 -35.92
N CYS A 983 -7.41 3.82 -36.47
CA CYS A 983 -7.23 2.42 -36.87
C CYS A 983 -6.09 1.70 -36.13
N GLY A 984 -5.57 2.28 -35.06
CA GLY A 984 -4.48 1.72 -34.25
C GLY A 984 -3.07 2.06 -34.76
N GLY A 985 -2.95 2.88 -35.80
CA GLY A 985 -1.69 3.52 -36.18
C GLY A 985 -1.60 4.95 -35.65
N THR A 986 -0.44 5.59 -35.85
CA THR A 986 -0.28 7.04 -35.74
C THR A 986 -0.12 7.66 -37.12
N GLN A 987 -0.76 8.81 -37.32
CA GLN A 987 -0.61 9.67 -38.47
C GLN A 987 0.04 10.99 -38.02
N ASP A 988 1.03 11.44 -38.78
CA ASP A 988 1.62 12.77 -38.61
C ASP A 988 0.69 13.81 -39.27
N CYS A 989 0.24 14.79 -38.49
CA CYS A 989 -0.57 15.91 -38.96
C CYS A 989 0.27 17.13 -39.35
N GLY A 990 1.61 17.03 -39.34
CA GLY A 990 2.54 18.07 -39.76
C GLY A 990 3.29 18.72 -38.60
N ALA A 991 4.38 19.44 -38.90
CA ALA A 991 5.16 20.15 -37.89
C ALA A 991 4.34 21.29 -37.25
N CYS A 992 4.38 21.38 -35.92
CA CYS A 992 3.75 22.47 -35.18
C CYS A 992 4.64 23.72 -35.17
N ASP A 993 4.50 24.58 -36.20
CA ASP A 993 5.26 25.82 -36.29
C ASP A 993 4.75 26.89 -35.29
N GLY A 994 5.56 27.16 -34.26
CA GLY A 994 5.55 28.42 -33.52
C GLY A 994 4.80 28.45 -32.17
N GLY A 995 5.55 28.56 -31.08
CA GLY A 995 5.07 29.14 -29.81
C GLY A 995 4.48 28.17 -28.79
N VAL A 996 5.35 27.47 -28.05
CA VAL A 996 4.93 26.79 -26.81
C VAL A 996 4.67 27.85 -25.73
N PRO A 997 3.49 27.87 -25.07
CA PRO A 997 3.33 28.60 -23.82
C PRO A 997 4.07 27.85 -22.71
N THR A 998 5.34 28.20 -22.47
CA THR A 998 6.04 27.75 -21.27
C THR A 998 5.29 28.27 -20.05
N CYS A 999 4.87 27.36 -19.16
CA CYS A 999 4.36 27.77 -17.86
C CYS A 999 5.49 28.50 -17.14
N THR A 1000 5.35 29.81 -17.03
CA THR A 1000 6.36 30.69 -16.43
C THR A 1000 6.08 30.73 -14.93
N PRO A 1001 6.98 30.21 -14.07
CA PRO A 1001 6.73 30.15 -12.65
C PRO A 1001 6.41 31.53 -12.09
N LEU A 1002 5.35 31.62 -11.28
CA LEU A 1002 5.02 32.82 -10.53
C LEU A 1002 6.21 33.19 -9.64
N THR A 1003 6.50 34.49 -9.52
CA THR A 1003 7.43 35.00 -8.50
C THR A 1003 6.65 35.38 -7.25
N CYS A 1004 7.32 35.44 -6.09
CA CYS A 1004 6.64 35.57 -4.80
C CYS A 1004 5.72 36.79 -4.69
N GLY A 1005 6.01 37.91 -5.36
CA GLY A 1005 5.04 39.01 -5.55
C GLY A 1005 4.41 39.55 -4.27
N GLY A 1006 5.19 39.66 -3.18
CA GLY A 1006 4.72 40.09 -1.85
C GLY A 1006 4.11 38.98 -0.97
N ARG A 1007 3.97 37.75 -1.48
CA ARG A 1007 3.52 36.57 -0.72
C ARG A 1007 4.66 35.99 0.13
N CYS A 1008 4.28 35.21 1.13
CA CYS A 1008 5.18 34.62 2.11
C CYS A 1008 4.85 33.13 2.36
N GLY A 1009 5.81 32.36 2.89
CA GLY A 1009 5.71 30.92 3.09
C GLY A 1009 5.72 30.07 1.79
N PRO A 1010 5.44 28.76 1.87
CA PRO A 1010 5.35 27.90 0.69
C PRO A 1010 4.14 28.26 -0.17
N GLN A 1011 4.35 28.50 -1.46
CA GLN A 1011 3.33 28.84 -2.44
C GLN A 1011 3.36 27.84 -3.61
N GLY A 1012 2.25 27.63 -4.31
CA GLY A 1012 2.27 26.95 -5.60
C GLY A 1012 2.84 27.89 -6.68
N ASP A 1013 3.76 27.42 -7.52
CA ASP A 1013 4.37 28.24 -8.57
C ASP A 1013 3.46 28.48 -9.80
N GLY A 1014 2.30 27.83 -9.84
CA GLY A 1014 1.34 27.84 -10.95
C GLY A 1014 1.59 26.77 -12.03
N CYS A 1015 2.71 26.05 -11.94
CA CYS A 1015 3.22 25.11 -12.94
C CYS A 1015 3.41 23.68 -12.41
N GLY A 1016 3.22 23.46 -11.11
CA GLY A 1016 3.31 22.15 -10.45
C GLY A 1016 4.49 22.02 -9.48
N GLY A 1017 5.31 23.07 -9.34
CA GLY A 1017 6.34 23.19 -8.32
C GLY A 1017 5.88 23.96 -7.08
N VAL A 1018 6.73 23.96 -6.06
CA VAL A 1018 6.54 24.74 -4.82
C VAL A 1018 7.57 25.87 -4.78
N LEU A 1019 7.06 27.09 -4.74
CA LEU A 1019 7.83 28.31 -4.62
C LEU A 1019 8.02 28.63 -3.12
N THR A 1020 9.27 28.70 -2.67
CA THR A 1020 9.57 28.97 -1.25
C THR A 1020 9.74 30.47 -1.04
N CYS A 1021 8.68 31.16 -0.61
CA CYS A 1021 8.71 32.60 -0.36
C CYS A 1021 9.16 32.93 1.09
N PRO A 1022 9.58 34.17 1.37
CA PRO A 1022 10.06 34.58 2.69
C PRO A 1022 9.08 34.25 3.82
N ALA A 1023 9.57 34.06 5.06
CA ALA A 1023 8.69 33.78 6.20
C ALA A 1023 7.72 34.95 6.44
N CYS A 1024 6.45 34.65 6.74
CA CYS A 1024 5.44 35.67 7.01
C CYS A 1024 5.72 36.36 8.37
N PRO A 1025 5.95 37.69 8.42
CA PRO A 1025 6.14 38.38 9.68
C PRO A 1025 4.79 38.55 10.40
N GLY A 1026 4.69 38.06 11.64
CA GLY A 1026 3.83 38.65 12.67
C GLY A 1026 2.32 38.68 12.45
N GLY A 1027 1.69 37.54 12.13
CA GLY A 1027 0.34 37.23 12.64
C GLY A 1027 -0.81 38.22 12.38
N THR A 1028 -1.13 38.55 11.12
CA THR A 1028 -2.52 38.72 10.64
C THR A 1028 -2.55 38.76 9.12
N CYS A 1029 -3.40 37.97 8.47
CA CYS A 1029 -3.50 37.95 7.01
C CYS A 1029 -4.65 38.83 6.52
N THR A 1030 -4.33 39.82 5.69
CA THR A 1030 -5.33 40.72 5.07
C THR A 1030 -5.75 40.14 3.73
N LYS A 1031 -7.04 39.81 3.59
CA LYS A 1031 -7.60 39.23 2.36
C LYS A 1031 -7.56 40.24 1.20
N THR A 1032 -7.21 39.77 0.00
CA THR A 1032 -7.35 40.58 -1.23
C THR A 1032 -8.83 40.69 -1.64
N THR A 1033 -9.12 41.53 -2.63
CA THR A 1033 -10.45 41.63 -3.28
C THR A 1033 -10.36 41.26 -4.76
N CYS A 1034 -11.49 40.92 -5.38
CA CYS A 1034 -11.54 40.59 -6.81
C CYS A 1034 -11.03 41.74 -7.69
N GLU A 1035 -11.38 42.98 -7.34
CA GLU A 1035 -10.92 44.18 -8.06
C GLU A 1035 -9.40 44.39 -7.89
N ALA A 1036 -8.86 44.20 -6.69
CA ALA A 1036 -7.42 44.27 -6.43
C ALA A 1036 -6.63 43.12 -7.10
N ALA A 1037 -7.25 41.95 -7.25
CA ALA A 1037 -6.73 40.81 -8.00
C ALA A 1037 -6.90 40.96 -9.53
N GLY A 1038 -7.69 41.94 -10.00
CA GLY A 1038 -8.10 42.09 -11.40
C GLY A 1038 -9.02 40.98 -11.91
N ALA A 1039 -9.64 40.17 -11.03
CA ALA A 1039 -10.55 39.10 -11.39
C ALA A 1039 -11.97 39.62 -11.64
N GLU A 1040 -12.50 39.34 -12.83
CA GLU A 1040 -13.85 39.74 -13.29
C GLU A 1040 -14.89 38.62 -13.17
N CYS A 1041 -14.45 37.39 -12.91
CA CYS A 1041 -15.29 36.21 -12.83
C CYS A 1041 -14.58 35.01 -12.18
N GLY A 1042 -15.37 34.04 -11.72
CA GLY A 1042 -14.90 32.77 -11.17
C GLY A 1042 -14.22 32.92 -9.81
N SER A 1043 -13.81 31.79 -9.23
CA SER A 1043 -13.15 31.79 -7.92
C SER A 1043 -11.69 32.26 -8.03
N TYR A 1044 -11.24 33.09 -7.09
CA TYR A 1044 -9.86 33.59 -7.01
C TYR A 1044 -9.33 33.48 -5.56
N PRO A 1045 -8.09 33.02 -5.30
CA PRO A 1045 -7.55 32.89 -3.94
C PRO A 1045 -7.52 34.22 -3.18
N ASP A 1046 -8.03 34.23 -1.94
CA ASP A 1046 -8.11 35.46 -1.13
C ASP A 1046 -6.77 35.91 -0.51
N GLY A 1047 -5.69 35.14 -0.73
CA GLY A 1047 -4.35 35.37 -0.18
C GLY A 1047 -4.14 34.79 1.22
N CYS A 1048 -5.20 34.34 1.89
CA CYS A 1048 -5.22 33.91 3.30
C CYS A 1048 -5.78 32.48 3.49
N GLY A 1049 -5.76 31.66 2.43
CA GLY A 1049 -6.24 30.27 2.45
C GLY A 1049 -7.74 30.10 2.14
N GLY A 1050 -8.46 31.19 1.86
CA GLY A 1050 -9.82 31.14 1.33
C GLY A 1050 -9.89 31.39 -0.18
N LEU A 1051 -11.11 31.33 -0.71
CA LEU A 1051 -11.45 31.72 -2.08
C LEU A 1051 -12.46 32.87 -2.05
N LEU A 1052 -12.22 33.88 -2.87
CA LEU A 1052 -13.21 34.87 -3.29
C LEU A 1052 -14.03 34.27 -4.42
N ASP A 1053 -15.33 34.59 -4.48
CA ASP A 1053 -16.11 34.45 -5.71
C ASP A 1053 -16.17 35.82 -6.39
N CYS A 1054 -15.61 35.91 -7.61
CA CYS A 1054 -15.58 37.13 -8.40
C CYS A 1054 -16.72 37.19 -9.43
N GLY A 1055 -17.73 36.32 -9.32
CA GLY A 1055 -18.97 36.38 -10.07
C GLY A 1055 -18.90 35.69 -11.43
N THR A 1056 -19.86 36.01 -12.30
CA THR A 1056 -20.03 35.35 -13.61
C THR A 1056 -20.15 36.36 -14.74
N CYS A 1057 -19.58 36.02 -15.90
CA CYS A 1057 -19.64 36.87 -17.08
C CYS A 1057 -21.05 37.01 -17.65
N VAL A 1058 -21.41 38.23 -18.05
CA VAL A 1058 -22.65 38.50 -18.78
C VAL A 1058 -22.52 38.00 -20.22
N ALA A 1059 -23.50 37.21 -20.68
CA ALA A 1059 -23.53 36.68 -22.04
C ALA A 1059 -23.44 37.79 -23.10
N PRO A 1060 -22.73 37.59 -24.23
CA PRO A 1060 -22.15 36.33 -24.72
C PRO A 1060 -20.73 36.03 -24.20
N LYS A 1061 -20.25 36.72 -23.15
CA LYS A 1061 -18.92 36.48 -22.60
C LYS A 1061 -18.87 35.25 -21.70
N SER A 1062 -17.75 34.53 -21.74
CA SER A 1062 -17.42 33.39 -20.89
C SER A 1062 -16.20 33.68 -20.01
N CYS A 1063 -16.17 33.10 -18.82
CA CYS A 1063 -15.03 33.27 -17.91
C CYS A 1063 -13.81 32.48 -18.41
N GLY A 1064 -12.63 33.08 -18.36
CA GLY A 1064 -11.39 32.49 -18.89
C GLY A 1064 -11.09 32.88 -20.35
N ALA A 1065 -12.09 33.30 -21.13
CA ALA A 1065 -11.95 33.53 -22.57
C ALA A 1065 -11.14 34.80 -22.94
N ALA A 1066 -10.86 35.68 -21.98
CA ALA A 1066 -9.91 36.81 -22.14
C ALA A 1066 -8.65 36.64 -21.25
N GLY A 1067 -8.38 35.41 -20.80
CA GLY A 1067 -7.38 35.10 -19.79
C GLY A 1067 -8.01 34.61 -18.47
N PRO A 1068 -7.21 34.04 -17.55
CA PRO A 1068 -7.69 33.49 -16.28
C PRO A 1068 -8.53 34.51 -15.49
N ASN A 1069 -9.72 34.10 -15.02
CA ASN A 1069 -10.66 34.94 -14.28
C ASN A 1069 -11.08 36.26 -15.01
N LYS A 1070 -10.95 36.32 -16.35
CA LYS A 1070 -11.38 37.47 -17.19
C LYS A 1070 -12.55 37.13 -18.11
N CYS A 1071 -13.40 38.11 -18.40
CA CYS A 1071 -14.61 37.94 -19.22
C CYS A 1071 -14.38 38.28 -20.71
N GLY A 1072 -14.13 37.25 -21.51
CA GLY A 1072 -13.94 37.34 -22.96
C GLY A 1072 -15.08 36.75 -23.78
N THR A 1073 -15.20 37.13 -25.04
CA THR A 1073 -16.02 36.40 -26.02
C THR A 1073 -15.22 35.24 -26.59
N ILE A 1074 -15.82 34.06 -26.66
CA ILE A 1074 -15.27 32.94 -27.46
C ILE A 1074 -15.44 33.30 -28.94
N GLY A 1075 -14.37 33.14 -29.73
CA GLY A 1075 -14.35 33.38 -31.17
C GLY A 1075 -14.53 32.10 -31.98
#